data_AF-I6B021-F1
#
_entry.id   AF-I6B021-F1
#
_cell.length_a   1.000
_cell.length_b   1.000
_cell.length_c   1.000
_cell.angle_alpha   90.00
_cell.angle_beta   90.00
_cell.angle_gamma   90.00
#
_symmetry.space_group_name_H-M   'P 1'
#
loop_
_entity.id
_entity.type
_entity.pdbx_description
1 polymer ?
#
loop_
_entity_poly.entity_id
_entity_poly.type
_entity_poly.pdbx_seq_one_letter_code
_entity_poly.pdbx_strand_id
1 'polypeptide(L)'
;MHTFPAIPVKNTKPESTNLPGPVPKRSRAFTLIELLAVIAIIGILAAILIPTVGKVRESARAAQCLGNLRQIGAAMILYANENKDALPYGTGISGDENGKRWSEVIATYAGFKTPTGDIPAGKIFWCPSEKNLPVSGWCWKFSHYGCNPQISPGVQSSWSSIPAKIRLGEIPRASQTFIAIDSTVNTNTAPDSEAIASYGVYGQTGVQSSGADWLANANWYNSRLEPDKLAPVFTEALSKLWNNWLARKYGSAENARAAWQKNAAKSSTAEAMKSGGNSMPVEIPRRRFSQNGNRAMLADWTRCLYETERDYYTDMRDFLRGELGVRSLVVGSQPGGSYSMVNVQAAMDVVDAHGYWAHPENRPDPLHPGWPASQVTNESLVNAPAAGPLGVLAQYRVAGKPFSVSEYNHSSPNTFSAEGFPLLAAFAALQDWDAIYAFAWSHGGAWDRRRIAGNFDIHQHPVRLATLPLAAALFRRGDLRAPVEHAQKPTDFPLESVLESILRDSVHRANAGRFGADRRDTLRAPVSLRLTATGAPATKAAEPIYTGAIRSEGGQLTWDANAPHGVVLIDTPRSKAVIGFANGRTFALGGETGASGSSARVTIHPGKTLQDWSVIGLMAKSDRDPGAPGEALLVACGYTQNTGMRWHDAGKSRLKTWGNPPTLIEGVPAEITLELREGATGTEVWSLDERGRRARSLPVSVEEGVARFHIGPEFRTLWYEIVTQ
;
A
#
# COMPACT_ATOMS: atom_id res chain seq x y z
N MET A 1 -48.97 -56.81 -24.80
CA MET A 1 -48.97 -58.09 -25.55
C MET A 1 -50.30 -58.16 -26.32
N HIS A 2 -50.28 -58.70 -27.53
CA HIS A 2 -51.41 -58.92 -28.46
C HIS A 2 -51.71 -57.84 -29.51
N THR A 3 -50.85 -57.87 -30.52
CA THR A 3 -51.14 -57.75 -31.96
C THR A 3 -52.34 -58.61 -32.41
N PHE A 4 -53.17 -58.12 -33.32
CA PHE A 4 -54.03 -58.88 -34.27
C PHE A 4 -54.58 -57.90 -35.35
N PRO A 5 -55.10 -58.36 -36.51
CA PRO A 5 -54.37 -58.91 -37.67
C PRO A 5 -54.77 -58.21 -39.00
N ALA A 6 -54.09 -58.56 -40.09
CA ALA A 6 -54.39 -58.12 -41.46
C ALA A 6 -55.43 -59.01 -42.17
N ILE A 7 -56.29 -58.42 -43.03
CA ILE A 7 -57.09 -59.12 -44.07
C ILE A 7 -57.27 -58.16 -45.29
N PRO A 8 -57.63 -58.61 -46.51
CA PRO A 8 -56.71 -58.81 -47.63
C PRO A 8 -56.98 -57.86 -48.82
N VAL A 9 -55.96 -57.71 -49.66
CA VAL A 9 -55.99 -56.94 -50.92
C VAL A 9 -56.73 -57.75 -52.01
N LYS A 10 -57.77 -57.16 -52.62
CA LYS A 10 -58.28 -57.59 -53.93
C LYS A 10 -57.79 -56.61 -55.01
N ASN A 11 -57.04 -57.17 -55.96
CA ASN A 11 -56.62 -56.54 -57.20
C ASN A 11 -57.82 -56.33 -58.13
N THR A 12 -58.07 -55.07 -58.51
CA THR A 12 -58.75 -54.71 -59.75
C THR A 12 -57.97 -53.59 -60.41
N LYS A 13 -57.47 -53.84 -61.62
CA LYS A 13 -56.79 -52.85 -62.48
C LYS A 13 -57.74 -51.69 -62.82
N PRO A 14 -57.27 -50.43 -62.83
CA PRO A 14 -58.12 -49.29 -63.15
C PRO A 14 -58.28 -49.11 -64.66
N GLU A 15 -59.52 -48.94 -65.10
CA GLU A 15 -59.85 -48.33 -66.40
C GLU A 15 -59.50 -46.84 -66.37
N SER A 16 -58.89 -46.37 -67.45
CA SER A 16 -58.44 -45.01 -67.65
C SER A 16 -59.62 -44.07 -67.96
N THR A 17 -60.13 -43.39 -66.94
CA THR A 17 -60.96 -42.20 -67.12
C THR A 17 -60.11 -40.95 -66.89
N ASN A 18 -59.91 -40.19 -67.97
CA ASN A 18 -59.29 -38.85 -67.94
C ASN A 18 -60.15 -37.90 -67.08
N LEU A 19 -59.79 -37.77 -65.80
CA LEU A 19 -60.26 -36.70 -64.93
C LEU A 19 -59.23 -35.55 -64.98
N PRO A 20 -59.67 -34.28 -65.06
CA PRO A 20 -58.77 -33.15 -64.94
C PRO A 20 -58.08 -33.21 -63.57
N GLY A 21 -56.75 -33.24 -63.57
CA GLY A 21 -55.94 -33.35 -62.36
C GLY A 21 -56.29 -32.25 -61.34
N PRO A 22 -56.13 -32.53 -60.03
CA PRO A 22 -56.36 -31.53 -59.01
C PRO A 22 -55.42 -30.34 -59.27
N VAL A 23 -56.01 -29.16 -59.47
CA VAL A 23 -55.28 -27.89 -59.51
C VAL A 23 -54.34 -27.87 -58.30
N PRO A 24 -53.02 -27.67 -58.46
CA PRO A 24 -52.12 -27.63 -57.33
C PRO A 24 -52.66 -26.56 -56.37
N LYS A 25 -53.00 -26.97 -55.14
CA LYS A 25 -53.29 -26.03 -54.06
C LYS A 25 -52.10 -25.09 -54.01
N ARG A 26 -52.30 -23.83 -54.43
CA ARG A 26 -51.30 -22.77 -54.28
C ARG A 26 -50.80 -22.84 -52.84
N SER A 27 -49.55 -23.23 -52.65
CA SER A 27 -48.87 -23.02 -51.39
C SER A 27 -49.03 -21.53 -51.10
N ARG A 28 -49.63 -21.20 -49.95
CA ARG A 28 -49.71 -19.82 -49.49
C ARG A 28 -48.26 -19.33 -49.42
N ALA A 29 -47.86 -18.48 -50.36
CA ALA A 29 -46.59 -17.79 -50.30
C ALA A 29 -46.61 -16.89 -49.07
N PHE A 30 -45.54 -16.92 -48.27
CA PHE A 30 -45.40 -16.05 -47.11
C PHE A 30 -45.62 -14.60 -47.52
N THR A 31 -46.43 -13.89 -46.76
CA THR A 31 -46.58 -12.44 -46.93
C THR A 31 -45.28 -11.74 -46.52
N LEU A 32 -45.01 -10.58 -47.11
CA LEU A 32 -43.81 -9.78 -46.79
C LEU A 32 -43.70 -9.49 -45.28
N ILE A 33 -44.83 -9.28 -44.61
CA ILE A 33 -44.89 -9.03 -43.17
C ILE A 33 -44.54 -10.27 -42.33
N GLU A 34 -45.00 -11.47 -42.73
CA GLU A 34 -44.64 -12.72 -42.05
C GLU A 34 -43.14 -13.00 -42.20
N LEU A 35 -42.56 -12.75 -43.37
CA LEU A 35 -41.12 -12.91 -43.59
C LEU A 35 -40.30 -11.91 -42.76
N LEU A 36 -40.71 -10.64 -42.74
CA LEU A 36 -40.08 -9.58 -41.94
C LEU A 36 -40.12 -9.89 -40.44
N ALA A 37 -41.24 -10.39 -39.93
CA ALA A 37 -41.38 -10.80 -38.54
C ALA A 37 -40.44 -11.96 -38.18
N VAL A 38 -40.32 -12.96 -39.07
CA VAL A 38 -39.43 -14.11 -38.85
C VAL A 38 -37.96 -13.68 -38.81
N ILE A 39 -37.50 -12.85 -39.75
CA ILE A 39 -36.10 -12.38 -39.71
C ILE A 39 -35.84 -11.48 -38.50
N ALA A 40 -36.84 -10.70 -38.04
CA ALA A 40 -36.73 -9.89 -36.84
C ALA A 40 -36.61 -10.76 -35.58
N ILE A 41 -37.42 -11.82 -35.46
CA ILE A 41 -37.34 -12.76 -34.34
C ILE A 41 -36.00 -13.51 -34.37
N ILE A 42 -35.56 -14.01 -35.53
CA ILE A 42 -34.24 -14.64 -35.68
C ILE A 42 -33.12 -13.67 -35.29
N GLY A 43 -33.23 -12.40 -35.69
CA GLY A 43 -32.27 -11.35 -35.34
C GLY A 43 -32.20 -11.08 -33.84
N ILE A 44 -33.36 -10.98 -33.16
CA ILE A 44 -33.43 -10.80 -31.70
C ILE A 44 -32.86 -12.01 -30.98
N LEU A 45 -33.25 -13.22 -31.38
CA LEU A 45 -32.74 -14.47 -30.80
C LEU A 45 -31.22 -14.56 -30.99
N ALA A 46 -30.71 -14.30 -32.20
CA ALA A 46 -29.28 -14.30 -32.48
C ALA A 46 -28.52 -13.24 -31.67
N ALA A 47 -29.08 -12.03 -31.52
CA ALA A 47 -28.48 -10.95 -30.74
C ALA A 47 -28.32 -11.31 -29.24
N ILE A 48 -29.20 -12.14 -28.69
CA ILE A 48 -29.10 -12.65 -27.31
C ILE A 48 -28.17 -13.88 -27.24
N LEU A 49 -28.28 -14.80 -28.19
CA LEU A 49 -27.51 -16.05 -28.20
C LEU A 49 -26.02 -15.84 -28.46
N ILE A 50 -25.63 -14.98 -29.40
CA ILE A 50 -24.23 -14.77 -29.80
C ILE A 50 -23.31 -14.34 -28.63
N PRO A 51 -23.64 -13.28 -27.85
CA PRO A 51 -22.79 -12.86 -26.73
C PRO A 51 -22.82 -13.88 -25.57
N THR A 52 -23.96 -14.55 -25.38
CA THR A 52 -24.13 -15.55 -24.31
C THR A 52 -23.30 -16.81 -24.57
N VAL A 53 -23.26 -17.29 -25.81
CA VAL A 53 -22.45 -18.45 -26.21
C VAL A 53 -20.96 -18.17 -26.05
N GLY A 54 -20.50 -16.94 -26.29
CA GLY A 54 -19.12 -16.53 -26.03
C GLY A 54 -18.73 -16.68 -24.56
N LYS A 55 -19.56 -16.18 -23.64
CA LYS A 55 -19.34 -16.31 -22.19
C LYS A 55 -19.38 -17.76 -21.73
N VAL A 56 -20.36 -18.55 -22.19
CA VAL A 56 -20.49 -19.98 -21.83
C VAL A 56 -19.27 -20.78 -22.28
N ARG A 57 -18.75 -20.52 -23.48
CA ARG A 57 -17.53 -21.17 -23.98
C ARG A 57 -16.32 -20.82 -23.13
N GLU A 58 -16.18 -19.56 -22.73
CA GLU A 58 -15.05 -19.15 -21.89
C GLU A 58 -15.13 -19.75 -20.48
N SER A 59 -16.32 -19.76 -19.87
CA SER A 59 -16.53 -20.43 -18.58
C SER A 59 -16.23 -21.94 -18.64
N ALA A 60 -16.60 -22.61 -19.74
CA ALA A 60 -16.27 -24.02 -19.95
C ALA A 60 -14.75 -24.26 -20.07
N ARG A 61 -14.03 -23.38 -20.78
CA ARG A 61 -12.56 -23.44 -20.90
C ARG A 61 -11.88 -23.18 -19.55
N ALA A 62 -12.33 -22.18 -18.79
CA ALA A 62 -11.81 -21.88 -17.46
C ALA A 62 -12.03 -23.06 -16.50
N ALA A 63 -13.21 -23.69 -16.52
CA ALA A 63 -13.49 -24.89 -15.74
C ALA A 63 -12.55 -26.05 -16.11
N GLN A 64 -12.23 -26.20 -17.39
CA GLN A 64 -11.25 -27.19 -17.85
C GLN A 64 -9.83 -26.84 -17.40
N CYS A 65 -9.41 -25.57 -17.41
CA CYS A 65 -8.10 -25.17 -16.90
C CYS A 65 -7.96 -25.45 -15.40
N LEU A 66 -9.01 -25.18 -14.61
CA LEU A 66 -9.06 -25.53 -13.19
C LEU A 66 -9.01 -27.05 -12.97
N GLY A 67 -9.72 -27.82 -13.80
CA GLY A 67 -9.68 -29.28 -13.78
C GLY A 67 -8.29 -29.84 -14.09
N ASN A 68 -7.58 -29.23 -15.03
CA ASN A 68 -6.20 -29.55 -15.37
C ASN A 68 -5.25 -29.25 -14.20
N LEU A 69 -5.40 -28.10 -13.54
CA LEU A 69 -4.59 -27.73 -12.38
C LEU A 69 -4.76 -28.71 -11.20
N ARG A 70 -5.98 -29.17 -10.95
CA ARG A 70 -6.25 -30.21 -9.93
C ARG A 70 -5.55 -31.53 -10.26
N GLN A 71 -5.59 -31.95 -11.53
CA GLN A 71 -4.91 -33.16 -11.97
C GLN A 71 -3.39 -33.02 -11.91
N ILE A 72 -2.84 -31.82 -12.18
CA ILE A 72 -1.41 -31.52 -12.02
C ILE A 72 -1.01 -31.65 -10.54
N GLY A 73 -1.77 -31.05 -9.63
CA GLY A 73 -1.53 -31.17 -8.20
C GLY A 73 -1.55 -32.64 -7.73
N ALA A 74 -2.52 -33.42 -8.20
CA ALA A 74 -2.57 -34.86 -7.92
C ALA A 74 -1.33 -35.61 -8.44
N ALA A 75 -0.88 -35.32 -9.67
CA ALA A 75 0.32 -35.91 -10.24
C ALA A 75 1.60 -35.56 -9.45
N MET A 76 1.70 -34.33 -8.93
CA MET A 76 2.82 -33.92 -8.07
C MET A 76 2.83 -34.64 -6.72
N ILE A 77 1.67 -34.88 -6.12
CA ILE A 77 1.56 -35.63 -4.86
C ILE A 77 1.88 -37.12 -5.09
N LEU A 78 1.40 -37.71 -6.19
CA LEU A 78 1.76 -39.08 -6.57
C LEU A 78 3.28 -39.22 -6.77
N TYR A 79 3.91 -38.26 -7.46
CA TYR A 79 5.36 -38.20 -7.57
C TYR A 79 6.03 -38.14 -6.20
N ALA A 80 5.59 -37.25 -5.31
CA ALA A 80 6.20 -37.08 -3.99
C ALA A 80 6.12 -38.37 -3.16
N ASN A 81 4.98 -39.06 -3.20
CA ASN A 81 4.81 -40.35 -2.52
C ASN A 81 5.82 -41.41 -2.98
N GLU A 82 6.16 -41.45 -4.28
CA GLU A 82 7.16 -42.38 -4.83
C GLU A 82 8.61 -41.89 -4.66
N ASN A 83 8.81 -40.63 -4.28
CA ASN A 83 10.13 -39.98 -4.23
C ASN A 83 10.51 -39.48 -2.82
N LYS A 84 10.16 -40.24 -1.77
CA LYS A 84 10.51 -39.94 -0.36
C LYS A 84 10.01 -38.55 0.09
N ASP A 85 8.75 -38.25 -0.25
CA ASP A 85 8.06 -36.98 -0.02
C ASP A 85 8.68 -35.77 -0.74
N ALA A 86 9.65 -35.98 -1.62
CA ALA A 86 10.27 -34.89 -2.38
C ALA A 86 9.33 -34.40 -3.48
N LEU A 87 9.11 -33.08 -3.53
CA LEU A 87 8.39 -32.46 -4.64
C LEU A 87 9.18 -32.61 -5.96
N PRO A 88 8.49 -32.65 -7.12
CA PRO A 88 9.17 -32.70 -8.41
C PRO A 88 10.04 -31.46 -8.59
N TYR A 89 11.19 -31.60 -9.24
CA TYR A 89 12.09 -30.49 -9.52
C TYR A 89 12.72 -30.69 -10.90
N GLY A 90 13.14 -29.60 -11.54
CA GLY A 90 13.86 -29.68 -12.80
C GLY A 90 15.25 -30.28 -12.61
N THR A 91 15.63 -31.26 -13.44
CA THR A 91 16.95 -31.87 -13.42
C THR A 91 17.74 -31.37 -14.62
N GLY A 92 18.31 -30.14 -14.60
CA GLY A 92 19.13 -29.63 -15.71
C GLY A 92 19.68 -28.22 -15.52
N ILE A 93 20.74 -27.89 -16.27
CA ILE A 93 21.39 -26.56 -16.34
C ILE A 93 21.04 -25.89 -17.69
N SER A 94 20.95 -24.56 -17.77
CA SER A 94 20.82 -23.84 -19.05
C SER A 94 21.88 -24.30 -20.06
N GLY A 95 21.45 -24.96 -21.14
CA GLY A 95 22.32 -25.51 -22.19
C GLY A 95 22.54 -27.03 -22.16
N ASP A 96 22.00 -27.76 -21.17
CA ASP A 96 22.02 -29.23 -21.14
C ASP A 96 20.78 -29.81 -21.86
N GLU A 97 21.01 -30.50 -22.98
CA GLU A 97 19.98 -31.14 -23.79
C GLU A 97 19.28 -32.32 -23.08
N ASN A 98 19.89 -32.84 -22.00
CA ASN A 98 19.37 -33.98 -21.23
C ASN A 98 18.54 -33.57 -20.00
N GLY A 99 18.39 -32.26 -19.76
CA GLY A 99 17.72 -31.76 -18.58
C GLY A 99 16.19 -31.90 -18.64
N LYS A 100 15.55 -32.43 -17.59
CA LYS A 100 14.09 -32.56 -17.50
C LYS A 100 13.46 -31.43 -16.70
N ARG A 101 12.32 -30.89 -17.15
CA ARG A 101 11.53 -29.89 -16.41
C ARG A 101 10.58 -30.55 -15.42
N TRP A 102 10.06 -29.79 -14.45
CA TRP A 102 9.10 -30.31 -13.47
C TRP A 102 7.88 -30.96 -14.14
N SER A 103 7.38 -30.38 -15.24
CA SER A 103 6.22 -30.88 -15.98
C SER A 103 6.52 -32.21 -16.68
N GLU A 104 7.76 -32.40 -17.15
CA GLU A 104 8.22 -33.65 -17.76
C GLU A 104 8.48 -34.73 -16.70
N VAL A 105 8.94 -34.33 -15.52
CA VAL A 105 9.15 -35.21 -14.36
C VAL A 105 7.83 -35.82 -13.89
N ILE A 106 6.74 -35.06 -13.90
CA ILE A 106 5.42 -35.56 -13.48
C ILE A 106 4.57 -36.08 -14.64
N ALA A 107 5.06 -36.06 -15.88
CA ALA A 107 4.25 -36.40 -17.06
C ALA A 107 3.69 -37.84 -16.99
N THR A 108 4.47 -38.80 -16.49
CA THR A 108 4.00 -40.19 -16.34
C THR A 108 2.88 -40.32 -15.30
N TYR A 109 2.95 -39.55 -14.22
CA TYR A 109 1.92 -39.47 -13.18
C TYR A 109 0.67 -38.74 -13.66
N ALA A 110 0.82 -37.88 -14.67
CA ALA A 110 -0.27 -37.22 -15.38
C ALA A 110 -0.83 -38.06 -16.56
N GLY A 111 -0.43 -39.34 -16.68
CA GLY A 111 -0.98 -40.29 -17.67
C GLY A 111 -0.27 -40.33 -19.03
N PHE A 112 0.95 -39.81 -19.14
CA PHE A 112 1.74 -39.86 -20.38
C PHE A 112 2.72 -41.05 -20.38
N LYS A 113 2.98 -41.63 -21.56
CA LYS A 113 3.80 -42.86 -21.69
C LYS A 113 5.31 -42.60 -21.75
N THR A 114 5.77 -41.41 -22.13
CA THR A 114 7.22 -41.07 -22.22
C THR A 114 7.50 -39.67 -21.65
N PRO A 115 8.60 -39.47 -20.89
CA PRO A 115 9.00 -38.16 -20.37
C PRO A 115 9.67 -37.22 -21.39
N THR A 116 9.90 -37.69 -22.63
CA THR A 116 10.63 -36.94 -23.67
C THR A 116 9.88 -36.99 -25.01
N GLY A 117 9.67 -35.82 -25.60
CA GLY A 117 8.96 -35.63 -26.87
C GLY A 117 7.93 -34.50 -26.79
N ASP A 118 7.72 -33.79 -27.91
CA ASP A 118 6.79 -32.67 -28.01
C ASP A 118 5.41 -33.07 -27.47
N ILE A 119 4.95 -32.39 -26.42
CA ILE A 119 3.63 -32.60 -25.85
C ILE A 119 2.60 -32.28 -26.93
N PRO A 120 1.74 -33.23 -27.34
CA PRO A 120 0.69 -32.93 -28.30
C PRO A 120 -0.23 -31.87 -27.70
N ALA A 121 -0.44 -30.77 -28.43
CA ALA A 121 -1.39 -29.73 -28.07
C ALA A 121 -2.74 -30.35 -27.67
N GLY A 122 -3.34 -29.88 -26.56
CA GLY A 122 -4.68 -30.30 -26.11
C GLY A 122 -4.74 -31.27 -24.91
N LYS A 123 -3.68 -31.44 -24.12
CA LYS A 123 -3.67 -32.29 -22.90
C LYS A 123 -3.57 -31.48 -21.60
N ILE A 124 -3.54 -32.16 -20.44
CA ILE A 124 -3.54 -31.59 -19.07
C ILE A 124 -2.62 -30.37 -18.83
N PHE A 125 -1.47 -30.26 -19.50
CA PHE A 125 -0.56 -29.11 -19.37
C PHE A 125 -0.94 -27.90 -20.23
N TRP A 126 -2.03 -27.98 -21.00
CA TRP A 126 -2.55 -26.91 -21.83
C TRP A 126 -3.82 -26.33 -21.20
N CYS A 127 -3.85 -25.01 -21.01
CA CYS A 127 -5.08 -24.29 -20.65
C CYS A 127 -5.82 -23.87 -21.92
N PRO A 128 -7.05 -24.36 -22.18
CA PRO A 128 -7.83 -23.99 -23.36
C PRO A 128 -8.26 -22.53 -23.45
N SER A 129 -8.17 -21.75 -22.36
CA SER A 129 -8.36 -20.30 -22.39
C SER A 129 -7.17 -19.57 -23.02
N GLU A 130 -5.98 -20.21 -23.07
CA GLU A 130 -4.77 -19.58 -23.57
C GLU A 130 -4.54 -19.80 -25.06
N LYS A 131 -4.46 -18.67 -25.77
CA LYS A 131 -4.39 -18.61 -27.24
C LYS A 131 -2.97 -18.64 -27.80
N ASN A 132 -1.98 -18.32 -26.97
CA ASN A 132 -0.58 -18.32 -27.38
C ASN A 132 0.00 -19.73 -27.19
N LEU A 133 0.67 -20.26 -28.21
CA LEU A 133 1.56 -21.41 -28.01
C LEU A 133 2.77 -20.94 -27.21
N PRO A 134 3.30 -21.75 -26.27
CA PRO A 134 4.56 -21.43 -25.63
C PRO A 134 5.65 -21.31 -26.71
N VAL A 135 6.17 -20.09 -26.88
CA VAL A 135 7.21 -19.79 -27.88
C VAL A 135 8.49 -20.55 -27.53
N SER A 136 9.32 -20.84 -28.54
CA SER A 136 10.58 -21.58 -28.40
C SER A 136 11.58 -20.86 -27.47
N GLY A 137 11.48 -21.15 -26.18
CA GLY A 137 12.48 -20.84 -25.16
C GLY A 137 12.85 -22.10 -24.38
N TRP A 138 14.11 -22.21 -23.97
CA TRP A 138 14.74 -23.40 -23.40
C TRP A 138 14.08 -23.90 -22.10
N CYS A 139 13.25 -23.09 -21.44
CA CYS A 139 12.58 -23.39 -20.17
C CYS A 139 11.06 -23.56 -20.24
N TRP A 140 10.37 -23.18 -21.34
CA TRP A 140 8.91 -22.98 -21.32
C TRP A 140 8.09 -23.76 -22.37
N LYS A 141 8.70 -24.62 -23.18
CA LYS A 141 8.02 -25.33 -24.28
C LYS A 141 6.81 -26.23 -23.92
N PHE A 142 6.45 -26.43 -22.64
CA PHE A 142 5.64 -27.60 -22.24
C PHE A 142 4.47 -27.39 -21.26
N SER A 143 4.13 -26.17 -20.81
CA SER A 143 2.98 -25.98 -19.91
C SER A 143 2.43 -24.54 -19.90
N HIS A 144 1.10 -24.38 -19.88
CA HIS A 144 0.38 -23.12 -19.54
C HIS A 144 0.18 -22.94 -18.03
N TYR A 145 0.77 -23.82 -17.24
CA TYR A 145 0.74 -23.78 -15.78
C TYR A 145 2.17 -23.61 -15.26
N GLY A 146 2.31 -22.85 -14.20
CA GLY A 146 3.54 -22.67 -13.44
C GLY A 146 3.59 -23.59 -12.22
N CYS A 147 4.79 -23.84 -11.73
CA CYS A 147 5.02 -24.47 -10.44
C CYS A 147 5.80 -23.50 -9.56
N ASN A 148 5.56 -23.53 -8.25
CA ASN A 148 6.22 -22.65 -7.31
C ASN A 148 7.74 -22.92 -7.29
N PRO A 149 8.58 -21.97 -7.75
CA PRO A 149 10.01 -22.22 -7.97
C PRO A 149 10.79 -22.35 -6.67
N GLN A 150 10.26 -21.87 -5.55
CA GLN A 150 10.89 -22.00 -4.24
C GLN A 150 10.84 -23.43 -3.69
N ILE A 151 9.85 -24.23 -4.10
CA ILE A 151 9.64 -25.61 -3.61
C ILE A 151 9.79 -26.67 -4.71
N SER A 152 9.74 -26.24 -5.97
CA SER A 152 9.91 -27.06 -7.17
C SER A 152 10.68 -26.24 -8.21
N PRO A 153 11.99 -26.03 -8.01
CA PRO A 153 12.78 -25.18 -8.89
C PRO A 153 12.83 -25.75 -10.32
N GLY A 154 12.81 -24.84 -11.30
CA GLY A 154 12.99 -25.16 -12.72
C GLY A 154 14.46 -25.41 -13.10
N VAL A 155 14.71 -25.52 -14.42
CA VAL A 155 16.06 -25.68 -15.00
C VAL A 155 16.90 -24.41 -14.75
N GLN A 156 18.16 -24.58 -14.34
CA GLN A 156 19.07 -23.54 -13.84
C GLN A 156 19.38 -22.43 -14.88
N SER A 157 19.52 -21.16 -14.45
CA SER A 157 20.44 -20.19 -15.06
C SER A 157 21.80 -20.33 -14.36
N SER A 158 22.93 -20.15 -15.05
CA SER A 158 24.29 -20.55 -14.63
C SER A 158 24.87 -19.91 -13.34
N TRP A 159 24.07 -19.26 -12.47
CA TRP A 159 24.52 -18.39 -11.39
C TRP A 159 24.04 -18.71 -9.97
N SER A 160 23.44 -19.88 -9.69
CA SER A 160 23.05 -20.21 -8.30
C SER A 160 22.99 -21.71 -7.98
N SER A 161 23.58 -22.12 -6.86
CA SER A 161 23.52 -23.47 -6.30
C SER A 161 22.08 -23.88 -5.94
N ILE A 162 21.64 -25.05 -6.43
CA ILE A 162 20.31 -25.64 -6.19
C ILE A 162 20.03 -25.76 -4.66
N PRO A 163 18.86 -25.30 -4.16
CA PRO A 163 18.34 -25.78 -2.87
C PRO A 163 18.03 -27.28 -2.97
N ALA A 164 18.45 -28.07 -1.98
CA ALA A 164 18.18 -29.51 -1.90
C ALA A 164 16.69 -29.84 -2.13
N LYS A 165 16.41 -31.06 -2.63
CA LYS A 165 15.06 -31.62 -2.78
C LYS A 165 14.17 -31.26 -1.59
N ILE A 166 13.17 -30.41 -1.78
CA ILE A 166 12.25 -30.00 -0.70
C ILE A 166 11.23 -31.10 -0.51
N ARG A 167 11.09 -31.55 0.74
CA ARG A 167 10.09 -32.57 1.11
C ARG A 167 8.79 -31.90 1.56
N LEU A 168 7.66 -32.57 1.36
CA LEU A 168 6.35 -32.09 1.81
C LEU A 168 6.34 -31.71 3.31
N GLY A 169 7.01 -32.50 4.15
CA GLY A 169 7.15 -32.24 5.59
C GLY A 169 8.04 -31.06 5.96
N GLU A 170 8.85 -30.56 5.04
CA GLU A 170 9.70 -29.38 5.24
C GLU A 170 8.96 -28.07 4.92
N ILE A 171 7.72 -28.15 4.41
CA ILE A 171 6.88 -26.99 4.09
C ILE A 171 6.20 -26.51 5.39
N PRO A 172 6.62 -25.38 6.00
CA PRO A 172 6.18 -25.01 7.34
C PRO A 172 4.68 -24.63 7.41
N ARG A 173 4.07 -24.32 6.26
CA ARG A 173 2.68 -23.89 6.13
C ARG A 173 2.04 -24.47 4.86
N ALA A 174 1.92 -25.79 4.79
CA ALA A 174 1.36 -26.48 3.63
C ALA A 174 -0.02 -25.94 3.21
N SER A 175 -0.88 -25.59 4.18
CA SER A 175 -2.21 -25.00 3.92
C SER A 175 -2.20 -23.60 3.32
N GLN A 176 -1.05 -22.91 3.32
CA GLN A 176 -0.85 -21.56 2.76
C GLN A 176 0.10 -21.56 1.56
N THR A 177 0.52 -22.74 1.08
CA THR A 177 1.54 -22.86 0.04
C THR A 177 0.91 -23.36 -1.26
N PHE A 178 0.95 -22.54 -2.30
CA PHE A 178 0.56 -22.97 -3.64
C PHE A 178 1.70 -23.78 -4.27
N ILE A 179 1.37 -24.96 -4.81
CA ILE A 179 2.33 -25.85 -5.48
C ILE A 179 2.32 -25.60 -6.99
N ALA A 180 1.14 -25.64 -7.61
CA ALA A 180 0.93 -25.35 -9.03
C ALA A 180 -0.07 -24.20 -9.19
N ILE A 181 0.12 -23.42 -10.26
CA ILE A 181 -0.70 -22.25 -10.61
C ILE A 181 -0.89 -22.17 -12.12
N ASP A 182 -1.93 -21.50 -12.60
CA ASP A 182 -2.01 -21.01 -13.98
C ASP A 182 -0.92 -19.96 -14.24
N SER A 183 -0.41 -19.91 -15.48
CA SER A 183 0.69 -19.01 -15.85
C SER A 183 0.57 -18.57 -17.31
N THR A 184 0.76 -17.28 -17.57
CA THR A 184 0.82 -16.73 -18.94
C THR A 184 2.26 -16.74 -19.45
N VAL A 185 2.50 -17.24 -20.67
CA VAL A 185 3.82 -17.13 -21.32
C VAL A 185 3.91 -15.78 -22.03
N ASN A 186 4.72 -14.85 -21.51
CA ASN A 186 4.97 -13.56 -22.16
C ASN A 186 5.92 -13.74 -23.36
N THR A 187 5.52 -13.31 -24.55
CA THR A 187 6.23 -13.56 -25.81
C THR A 187 7.29 -12.51 -26.18
N ASN A 188 7.54 -11.50 -25.32
CA ASN A 188 8.28 -10.29 -25.70
C ASN A 188 9.57 -10.00 -24.91
N THR A 189 10.15 -10.94 -24.17
CA THR A 189 11.42 -10.70 -23.45
C THR A 189 12.54 -11.63 -23.92
N ALA A 190 13.74 -11.06 -24.03
CA ALA A 190 14.99 -11.74 -24.42
C ALA A 190 15.28 -13.00 -23.57
N PRO A 191 16.15 -13.91 -24.04
CA PRO A 191 16.30 -15.28 -23.52
C PRO A 191 16.72 -15.39 -22.04
N ASP A 192 17.12 -14.29 -21.41
CA ASP A 192 17.81 -14.28 -20.12
C ASP A 192 16.97 -13.68 -18.97
N SER A 193 15.67 -13.47 -19.19
CA SER A 193 14.76 -12.97 -18.15
C SER A 193 13.94 -14.11 -17.53
N GLU A 194 14.28 -14.45 -16.28
CA GLU A 194 13.56 -15.39 -15.44
C GLU A 194 12.10 -14.95 -15.26
N ALA A 195 11.20 -15.48 -16.09
CA ALA A 195 9.75 -15.36 -15.91
C ALA A 195 9.34 -16.21 -14.69
N ILE A 196 9.42 -15.61 -13.50
CA ILE A 196 8.84 -16.14 -12.28
C ILE A 196 7.32 -16.16 -12.48
N ALA A 197 6.74 -17.34 -12.40
CA ALA A 197 5.31 -17.59 -12.47
C ALA A 197 4.58 -16.70 -11.44
N SER A 198 3.80 -15.76 -11.96
CA SER A 198 3.08 -14.76 -11.16
C SER A 198 1.84 -15.39 -10.54
N TYR A 199 1.88 -15.68 -9.24
CA TYR A 199 0.70 -15.51 -8.38
C TYR A 199 1.09 -14.77 -7.11
N GLY A 200 0.52 -13.58 -6.99
CA GLY A 200 0.59 -12.70 -5.85
C GLY A 200 0.03 -11.36 -6.29
N VAL A 201 -0.96 -10.85 -5.55
CA VAL A 201 -0.95 -9.47 -5.05
C VAL A 201 -0.10 -8.50 -5.88
N TYR A 202 -0.69 -7.47 -6.47
CA TYR A 202 0.01 -6.27 -6.97
C TYR A 202 1.25 -5.97 -6.11
N GLY A 203 2.43 -6.37 -6.61
CA GLY A 203 3.59 -6.57 -5.76
C GLY A 203 4.79 -6.96 -6.60
N GLN A 204 5.52 -5.95 -7.07
CA GLN A 204 6.92 -6.01 -7.48
C GLN A 204 7.34 -7.18 -8.38
N THR A 205 7.12 -7.05 -9.69
CA THR A 205 8.07 -7.61 -10.68
C THR A 205 8.75 -6.46 -11.39
N GLY A 206 10.02 -6.25 -11.03
CA GLY A 206 10.88 -5.24 -11.63
C GLY A 206 11.08 -5.49 -13.11
N VAL A 207 10.43 -4.68 -13.94
CA VAL A 207 11.03 -4.23 -15.19
C VAL A 207 11.88 -3.02 -14.81
N GLN A 208 13.19 -3.11 -15.04
CA GLN A 208 14.14 -1.99 -14.94
C GLN A 208 13.89 -0.97 -16.06
N SER A 209 12.71 -0.36 -16.10
CA SER A 209 12.58 1.01 -16.60
C SER A 209 12.59 1.90 -15.37
N SER A 210 13.60 2.78 -15.30
CA SER A 210 13.69 3.93 -14.39
C SER A 210 12.52 4.07 -13.42
N GLY A 211 12.65 3.59 -12.18
CA GLY A 211 11.59 3.60 -11.16
C GLY A 211 10.99 4.97 -10.82
N ALA A 212 11.57 6.06 -11.34
CA ALA A 212 10.98 7.39 -11.30
C ALA A 212 9.83 7.61 -12.30
N ASP A 213 9.80 6.87 -13.42
CA ASP A 213 8.78 7.05 -14.46
C ASP A 213 7.51 6.24 -14.18
N TRP A 214 7.58 5.07 -13.52
CA TRP A 214 6.39 4.26 -13.28
C TRP A 214 5.52 4.81 -12.14
N LEU A 215 6.08 5.27 -11.03
CA LEU A 215 5.31 5.97 -9.97
C LEU A 215 4.84 7.36 -10.42
N ALA A 216 5.57 7.98 -11.36
CA ALA A 216 5.04 9.15 -12.06
C ALA A 216 3.85 8.74 -12.96
N ASN A 217 3.93 7.65 -13.72
CA ASN A 217 2.92 7.26 -14.72
C ASN A 217 1.74 6.42 -14.18
N ALA A 218 1.84 5.84 -12.98
CA ALA A 218 0.78 5.05 -12.33
C ALA A 218 -0.30 5.91 -11.65
N ASN A 219 -0.19 7.23 -11.81
CA ASN A 219 -1.14 8.16 -11.27
C ASN A 219 -2.24 8.42 -12.30
N TRP A 220 -3.45 7.90 -12.03
CA TRP A 220 -4.62 7.94 -12.91
C TRP A 220 -5.04 9.35 -13.35
N TYR A 221 -4.72 10.35 -12.52
CA TYR A 221 -5.00 11.76 -12.79
C TYR A 221 -3.75 12.53 -13.25
N ASN A 222 -2.61 11.87 -13.48
CA ASN A 222 -1.41 12.54 -13.97
C ASN A 222 -1.57 12.97 -15.42
N SER A 223 -1.20 14.23 -15.68
CA SER A 223 -0.98 14.85 -16.98
C SER A 223 0.01 14.14 -17.94
N ARG A 224 0.65 13.04 -17.53
CA ARG A 224 1.56 12.22 -18.35
C ARG A 224 0.93 10.89 -18.79
N LEU A 225 -0.36 10.65 -18.52
CA LEU A 225 -1.05 9.52 -19.13
C LEU A 225 -0.91 9.67 -20.65
N GLU A 226 -0.16 8.77 -21.28
CA GLU A 226 0.01 8.68 -22.72
C GLU A 226 -0.82 7.48 -23.17
N PRO A 227 -2.07 7.68 -23.66
CA PRO A 227 -2.95 6.56 -24.02
C PRO A 227 -2.33 5.62 -25.06
N ASP A 228 -1.40 6.13 -25.86
CA ASP A 228 -0.68 5.44 -26.90
C ASP A 228 0.40 4.49 -26.34
N LYS A 229 0.82 4.71 -25.08
CA LYS A 229 1.74 3.85 -24.32
C LYS A 229 1.01 2.80 -23.47
N LEU A 230 -0.31 2.90 -23.35
CA LEU A 230 -1.11 1.88 -22.66
C LEU A 230 -1.29 0.65 -23.57
N ALA A 231 -1.38 -0.52 -22.97
CA ALA A 231 -1.76 -1.72 -23.72
C ALA A 231 -3.15 -1.50 -24.36
N PRO A 232 -3.41 -1.99 -25.58
CA PRO A 232 -4.63 -1.72 -26.33
C PRO A 232 -5.93 -1.98 -25.56
N VAL A 233 -5.94 -3.01 -24.70
CA VAL A 233 -7.08 -3.35 -23.85
C VAL A 233 -7.46 -2.23 -22.86
N PHE A 234 -6.46 -1.55 -22.29
CA PHE A 234 -6.69 -0.43 -21.36
C PHE A 234 -7.13 0.83 -22.10
N THR A 235 -6.57 1.09 -23.27
CA THR A 235 -6.97 2.22 -24.13
C THR A 235 -8.43 2.07 -24.59
N GLU A 236 -8.84 0.87 -24.96
CA GLU A 236 -10.23 0.56 -25.35
C GLU A 236 -11.20 0.73 -24.15
N ALA A 237 -10.85 0.18 -22.99
CA ALA A 237 -11.66 0.30 -21.77
C ALA A 237 -11.83 1.77 -21.34
N LEU A 238 -10.74 2.54 -21.35
CA LEU A 238 -10.76 3.97 -21.04
C LEU A 238 -11.60 4.76 -22.04
N SER A 239 -11.51 4.43 -23.32
CA SER A 239 -12.28 5.08 -24.37
C SER A 239 -13.77 4.79 -24.20
N LYS A 240 -14.17 3.54 -23.89
CA LYS A 240 -15.58 3.21 -23.58
C LYS A 240 -16.07 3.97 -22.37
N LEU A 241 -15.28 4.00 -21.30
CA LEU A 241 -15.60 4.71 -20.07
C LEU A 241 -15.83 6.20 -20.32
N TRP A 242 -14.90 6.86 -21.01
CA TRP A 242 -14.99 8.27 -21.38
C TRP A 242 -16.26 8.58 -22.18
N ASN A 243 -16.49 7.79 -23.22
CA ASN A 243 -17.59 7.99 -24.15
C ASN A 243 -18.96 7.71 -23.50
N ASN A 244 -19.05 6.74 -22.59
CA ASN A 244 -20.24 6.50 -21.78
C ASN A 244 -20.51 7.66 -20.83
N TRP A 245 -19.47 8.22 -20.22
CA TRP A 245 -19.60 9.40 -19.35
C TRP A 245 -20.11 10.61 -20.14
N LEU A 246 -19.54 10.88 -21.33
CA LEU A 246 -20.00 11.95 -22.22
C LEU A 246 -21.46 11.76 -22.65
N ALA A 247 -21.86 10.53 -22.99
CA ALA A 247 -23.24 10.23 -23.35
C ALA A 247 -24.20 10.52 -22.19
N ARG A 248 -23.83 10.21 -20.94
CA ARG A 248 -24.65 10.56 -19.76
C ARG A 248 -24.76 12.07 -19.54
N LYS A 249 -23.67 12.82 -19.72
CA LYS A 249 -23.66 14.28 -19.48
C LYS A 249 -24.29 15.10 -20.59
N TYR A 250 -23.99 14.77 -21.84
CA TYR A 250 -24.34 15.60 -23.01
C TYR A 250 -25.34 14.93 -23.96
N GLY A 251 -25.66 13.65 -23.77
CA GLY A 251 -26.52 12.86 -24.66
C GLY A 251 -25.82 12.41 -25.96
N SER A 252 -24.96 13.25 -26.54
CA SER A 252 -24.21 12.95 -27.76
C SER A 252 -22.81 13.59 -27.77
N ALA A 253 -21.90 13.03 -28.58
CA ALA A 253 -20.59 13.62 -28.81
C ALA A 253 -20.66 14.99 -29.51
N GLU A 254 -21.69 15.22 -30.32
CA GLU A 254 -21.95 16.51 -30.95
C GLU A 254 -22.22 17.59 -29.89
N ASN A 255 -23.10 17.30 -28.94
CA ASN A 255 -23.41 18.21 -27.84
C ASN A 255 -22.19 18.49 -26.95
N ALA A 256 -21.37 17.46 -26.69
CA ALA A 256 -20.12 17.62 -25.95
C ALA A 256 -19.15 18.55 -26.68
N ARG A 257 -18.89 18.32 -27.97
CA ARG A 257 -18.01 19.17 -28.79
C ARG A 257 -18.55 20.60 -28.91
N ALA A 258 -19.86 20.78 -29.07
CA ALA A 258 -20.50 22.10 -29.11
C ALA A 258 -20.34 22.87 -27.78
N ALA A 259 -20.48 22.18 -26.64
CA ALA A 259 -20.25 22.76 -25.31
C ALA A 259 -18.80 23.21 -25.13
N TRP A 260 -17.84 22.42 -25.62
CA TRP A 260 -16.42 22.76 -25.54
C TRP A 260 -15.99 23.86 -26.51
N GLN A 261 -16.66 23.99 -27.67
CA GLN A 261 -16.40 25.06 -28.65
C GLN A 261 -16.90 26.42 -28.16
N LYS A 262 -18.06 26.49 -27.47
CA LYS A 262 -18.58 27.74 -26.88
C LYS A 262 -17.63 28.36 -25.84
N ASN A 263 -16.81 27.54 -25.19
CA ASN A 263 -15.86 27.96 -24.15
C ASN A 263 -14.41 28.14 -24.66
N ALA A 264 -14.16 27.95 -25.96
CA ALA A 264 -12.84 28.11 -26.58
C ALA A 264 -12.58 29.59 -26.95
N ALA A 265 -12.47 30.47 -25.96
CA ALA A 265 -12.13 31.87 -26.25
C ALA A 265 -10.67 32.00 -26.75
N LYS A 266 -10.52 32.44 -28.01
CA LYS A 266 -9.30 33.01 -28.64
C LYS A 266 -7.98 32.22 -28.46
N SER A 267 -7.94 30.93 -28.81
CA SER A 267 -6.66 30.24 -29.07
C SER A 267 -6.69 29.47 -30.39
N SER A 268 -5.51 29.19 -30.94
CA SER A 268 -5.26 28.52 -32.24
C SER A 268 -5.78 27.07 -32.35
N THR A 269 -6.67 26.64 -31.46
CA THR A 269 -7.22 25.28 -31.38
C THR A 269 -8.60 25.10 -31.99
N ALA A 270 -9.24 26.17 -32.45
CA ALA A 270 -10.48 26.08 -33.22
C ALA A 270 -10.32 25.28 -34.53
N GLU A 271 -9.11 25.23 -35.11
CA GLU A 271 -8.82 24.48 -36.34
C GLU A 271 -8.60 22.97 -36.10
N ALA A 272 -8.04 22.57 -34.96
CA ALA A 272 -7.84 21.16 -34.60
C ALA A 272 -9.16 20.43 -34.29
N MET A 273 -10.24 21.14 -33.93
CA MET A 273 -11.57 20.56 -33.71
C MET A 273 -12.38 20.40 -35.00
N LYS A 274 -11.96 20.98 -36.13
CA LYS A 274 -12.65 20.82 -37.42
C LYS A 274 -12.26 19.53 -38.17
N SER A 275 -11.15 18.88 -37.80
CA SER A 275 -10.62 17.70 -38.50
C SER A 275 -11.07 16.35 -37.92
N GLY A 276 -11.73 16.32 -36.76
CA GLY A 276 -12.30 15.11 -36.17
C GLY A 276 -13.77 14.96 -36.57
N GLY A 277 -14.08 13.97 -37.42
CA GLY A 277 -15.45 13.72 -37.90
C GLY A 277 -16.49 13.57 -36.79
N ASN A 278 -17.77 13.77 -37.14
CA ASN A 278 -18.91 13.79 -36.22
C ASN A 278 -19.19 12.45 -35.49
N SER A 279 -18.49 11.36 -35.82
CA SER A 279 -18.74 10.04 -35.25
C SER A 279 -18.01 9.79 -33.92
N MET A 280 -18.58 8.86 -33.14
CA MET A 280 -17.94 8.20 -32.00
C MET A 280 -16.84 7.23 -32.48
N PRO A 281 -15.83 6.91 -31.64
CA PRO A 281 -15.59 7.41 -30.29
C PRO A 281 -14.87 8.77 -30.25
N VAL A 282 -15.13 9.60 -29.23
CA VAL A 282 -14.30 10.76 -28.89
C VAL A 282 -13.00 10.27 -28.28
N GLU A 283 -11.86 10.72 -28.82
CA GLU A 283 -10.54 10.37 -28.30
C GLU A 283 -10.32 10.90 -26.88
N ILE A 284 -9.53 10.16 -26.09
CA ILE A 284 -9.05 10.59 -24.78
C ILE A 284 -8.07 11.76 -24.96
N PRO A 285 -8.08 12.80 -24.12
CA PRO A 285 -7.11 13.90 -24.19
C PRO A 285 -5.64 13.38 -24.09
N ARG A 286 -4.83 13.53 -25.15
CA ARG A 286 -3.52 12.85 -25.30
C ARG A 286 -2.27 13.57 -24.76
N ARG A 287 -2.29 14.90 -24.57
CA ARG A 287 -1.14 15.67 -24.08
C ARG A 287 -1.64 16.84 -23.23
N ARG A 288 -0.80 17.32 -22.29
CA ARG A 288 -0.97 18.57 -21.53
C ARG A 288 -1.85 19.56 -22.31
N PHE A 289 -2.80 20.24 -21.66
CA PHE A 289 -2.53 21.45 -20.85
C PHE A 289 -1.31 22.28 -21.34
N SER A 290 -0.99 22.24 -22.64
CA SER A 290 -0.38 23.39 -23.29
C SER A 290 -1.36 24.53 -23.07
N GLN A 291 -0.88 25.76 -23.06
CA GLN A 291 -1.73 26.95 -23.01
C GLN A 291 -2.79 26.99 -24.14
N ASN A 292 -2.78 25.99 -25.04
CA ASN A 292 -3.65 25.82 -26.18
C ASN A 292 -4.69 24.68 -26.00
N GLY A 293 -4.63 23.77 -25.02
CA GLY A 293 -5.61 22.67 -24.89
C GLY A 293 -7.04 23.13 -24.52
N ASN A 294 -8.10 22.43 -24.96
CA ASN A 294 -9.48 22.79 -24.62
C ASN A 294 -9.75 22.54 -23.12
N ARG A 295 -9.77 23.64 -22.34
CA ARG A 295 -9.93 23.60 -20.87
C ARG A 295 -11.23 22.92 -20.44
N ALA A 296 -12.33 23.12 -21.16
CA ALA A 296 -13.62 22.52 -20.82
C ALA A 296 -13.61 20.99 -20.99
N MET A 297 -12.99 20.50 -22.07
CA MET A 297 -12.79 19.06 -22.27
C MET A 297 -11.90 18.45 -21.18
N LEU A 298 -10.85 19.15 -20.75
CA LEU A 298 -9.95 18.69 -19.69
C LEU A 298 -10.61 18.69 -18.30
N ALA A 299 -11.47 19.68 -18.03
CA ALA A 299 -12.30 19.71 -16.83
C ALA A 299 -13.27 18.51 -16.79
N ASP A 300 -13.93 18.22 -17.92
CA ASP A 300 -14.80 17.06 -18.06
C ASP A 300 -14.05 15.73 -17.92
N TRP A 301 -12.86 15.62 -18.52
CA TRP A 301 -12.02 14.45 -18.35
C TRP A 301 -11.64 14.23 -16.88
N THR A 302 -11.24 15.29 -16.18
CA THR A 302 -10.91 15.23 -14.75
C THR A 302 -12.12 14.84 -13.90
N ARG A 303 -13.33 15.31 -14.26
CA ARG A 303 -14.61 14.91 -13.64
C ARG A 303 -14.94 13.45 -13.88
N CYS A 304 -14.82 12.99 -15.12
CA CYS A 304 -15.00 11.60 -15.50
C CYS A 304 -14.10 10.67 -14.66
N LEU A 305 -12.82 11.00 -14.53
CA LEU A 305 -11.87 10.23 -13.72
C LEU A 305 -12.22 10.26 -12.22
N TYR A 306 -12.66 11.42 -11.69
CA TYR A 306 -13.08 11.54 -10.29
C TYR A 306 -14.30 10.67 -9.99
N GLU A 307 -15.33 10.77 -10.81
CA GLU A 307 -16.57 10.00 -10.62
C GLU A 307 -16.30 8.51 -10.77
N THR A 308 -15.46 8.11 -11.72
CA THR A 308 -15.03 6.71 -11.88
C THR A 308 -14.38 6.16 -10.62
N GLU A 309 -13.43 6.89 -10.04
CA GLU A 309 -12.76 6.45 -8.82
C GLU A 309 -13.74 6.41 -7.63
N ARG A 310 -14.57 7.44 -7.48
CA ARG A 310 -15.61 7.49 -6.46
C ARG A 310 -16.54 6.28 -6.56
N ASP A 311 -17.06 6.02 -7.75
CA ASP A 311 -18.01 4.93 -8.00
C ASP A 311 -17.34 3.59 -7.73
N TYR A 312 -16.09 3.39 -8.16
CA TYR A 312 -15.32 2.18 -7.84
C TYR A 312 -15.27 1.88 -6.33
N TYR A 313 -14.91 2.87 -5.48
CA TYR A 313 -14.85 2.64 -4.04
C TYR A 313 -16.25 2.52 -3.40
N THR A 314 -17.20 3.35 -3.81
CA THR A 314 -18.55 3.36 -3.21
C THR A 314 -19.35 2.13 -3.60
N ASP A 315 -19.26 1.64 -4.83
CA ASP A 315 -19.89 0.39 -5.26
C ASP A 315 -19.36 -0.80 -4.45
N MET A 316 -18.03 -0.90 -4.23
CA MET A 316 -17.45 -1.93 -3.38
C MET A 316 -17.96 -1.83 -1.93
N ARG A 317 -17.94 -0.63 -1.35
CA ARG A 317 -18.45 -0.40 0.01
C ARG A 317 -19.94 -0.79 0.11
N ASP A 318 -20.74 -0.38 -0.86
CA ASP A 318 -22.20 -0.59 -0.85
C ASP A 318 -22.56 -2.04 -1.10
N PHE A 319 -21.80 -2.76 -1.92
CA PHE A 319 -21.91 -4.21 -2.04
C PHE A 319 -21.58 -4.90 -0.70
N LEU A 320 -20.46 -4.55 -0.06
CA LEU A 320 -20.07 -5.09 1.24
C LEU A 320 -21.13 -4.82 2.31
N ARG A 321 -21.69 -3.60 2.34
CA ARG A 321 -22.66 -3.16 3.35
C ARG A 321 -24.08 -3.66 3.09
N GLY A 322 -24.58 -3.43 1.89
CA GLY A 322 -25.97 -3.68 1.50
C GLY A 322 -26.24 -5.14 1.16
N GLU A 323 -25.42 -5.75 0.32
CA GLU A 323 -25.65 -7.12 -0.15
C GLU A 323 -25.08 -8.17 0.79
N LEU A 324 -23.82 -7.98 1.24
CA LEU A 324 -23.16 -8.96 2.11
C LEU A 324 -23.40 -8.72 3.61
N GLY A 325 -23.93 -7.56 4.00
CA GLY A 325 -24.22 -7.24 5.40
C GLY A 325 -23.00 -7.14 6.30
N VAL A 326 -21.81 -6.83 5.75
CA VAL A 326 -20.57 -6.65 6.52
C VAL A 326 -20.78 -5.53 7.54
N ARG A 327 -20.35 -5.73 8.79
CA ARG A 327 -20.45 -4.75 9.89
C ARG A 327 -19.12 -4.09 10.29
N SER A 328 -17.98 -4.69 9.94
CA SER A 328 -16.65 -4.13 10.20
C SER A 328 -16.44 -2.83 9.42
N LEU A 329 -15.74 -1.84 9.97
CA LEU A 329 -15.41 -0.59 9.26
C LEU A 329 -14.76 -0.87 7.89
N VAL A 330 -15.24 -0.19 6.85
CA VAL A 330 -14.68 -0.28 5.50
C VAL A 330 -13.75 0.90 5.29
N VAL A 331 -12.51 0.58 4.94
CA VAL A 331 -11.45 1.52 4.62
C VAL A 331 -11.12 1.37 3.14
N GLY A 332 -10.93 2.48 2.45
CA GLY A 332 -10.52 2.48 1.04
C GLY A 332 -9.00 2.45 0.92
N SER A 333 -8.46 3.37 0.14
CA SER A 333 -7.02 3.60 0.00
C SER A 333 -6.60 4.88 0.72
N GLN A 334 -5.31 5.20 0.73
CA GLN A 334 -4.82 6.44 1.33
C GLN A 334 -5.11 7.68 0.47
N PRO A 335 -5.45 8.83 1.06
CA PRO A 335 -5.50 10.10 0.37
C PRO A 335 -4.09 10.65 0.14
N GLY A 336 -3.88 11.28 -1.01
CA GLY A 336 -2.59 11.85 -1.39
C GLY A 336 -1.62 10.81 -1.94
N GLY A 337 -0.34 11.19 -2.10
CA GLY A 337 0.72 10.24 -2.50
C GLY A 337 0.56 9.57 -3.89
N SER A 338 -0.18 10.19 -4.83
CA SER A 338 -0.57 9.59 -6.13
C SER A 338 -1.60 8.46 -6.06
N TYR A 339 -2.19 8.18 -4.89
CA TYR A 339 -3.12 7.06 -4.70
C TYR A 339 -4.59 7.47 -4.92
N SER A 340 -5.13 8.36 -4.09
CA SER A 340 -6.54 8.75 -4.18
C SER A 340 -6.82 10.18 -3.68
N MET A 341 -7.99 10.74 -4.02
CA MET A 341 -8.44 12.02 -3.50
C MET A 341 -9.12 11.87 -2.13
N VAL A 342 -8.93 12.88 -1.26
CA VAL A 342 -9.63 12.95 0.04
C VAL A 342 -11.15 12.87 -0.12
N ASN A 343 -11.72 13.55 -1.12
CA ASN A 343 -13.17 13.51 -1.38
C ASN A 343 -13.71 12.12 -1.70
N VAL A 344 -12.88 11.24 -2.30
CA VAL A 344 -13.25 9.85 -2.58
C VAL A 344 -13.14 9.03 -1.30
N GLN A 345 -12.01 9.12 -0.60
CA GLN A 345 -11.76 8.32 0.61
C GLN A 345 -12.69 8.69 1.77
N ALA A 346 -13.16 9.94 1.82
CA ALA A 346 -14.16 10.36 2.80
C ALA A 346 -15.54 9.70 2.62
N ALA A 347 -15.81 9.06 1.48
CA ALA A 347 -17.00 8.24 1.32
C ALA A 347 -16.91 6.94 2.13
N MET A 348 -15.71 6.48 2.51
CA MET A 348 -15.53 5.28 3.32
C MET A 348 -15.90 5.54 4.79
N ASP A 349 -15.89 4.52 5.64
CA ASP A 349 -16.25 4.70 7.06
C ASP A 349 -15.14 5.42 7.83
N VAL A 350 -13.88 5.19 7.42
CA VAL A 350 -12.67 5.78 8.02
C VAL A 350 -11.82 6.37 6.90
N VAL A 351 -11.24 7.55 7.14
CA VAL A 351 -10.18 8.09 6.29
C VAL A 351 -8.85 7.58 6.83
N ASP A 352 -8.16 6.75 6.06
CA ASP A 352 -6.87 6.17 6.45
C ASP A 352 -5.74 6.76 5.61
N ALA A 353 -4.58 7.04 6.19
CA ALA A 353 -3.44 7.62 5.47
C ALA A 353 -2.11 6.96 5.84
N HIS A 354 -1.12 6.99 4.95
CA HIS A 354 0.19 6.38 5.20
C HIS A 354 1.29 7.43 5.13
N GLY A 355 2.34 7.28 5.93
CA GLY A 355 3.43 8.25 5.94
C GLY A 355 4.75 7.67 6.43
N TYR A 356 5.83 8.02 5.76
CA TYR A 356 7.16 7.47 6.07
C TYR A 356 8.17 8.60 6.19
N TRP A 357 8.97 8.56 7.26
CA TRP A 357 10.15 9.43 7.36
C TRP A 357 11.36 8.73 6.73
N ALA A 358 12.11 9.49 5.94
CA ALA A 358 13.27 8.99 5.21
C ALA A 358 12.99 7.74 4.36
N HIS A 359 11.86 7.73 3.62
CA HIS A 359 11.50 6.61 2.74
C HIS A 359 12.68 6.23 1.83
N PRO A 360 13.00 4.92 1.66
CA PRO A 360 14.11 4.51 0.82
C PRO A 360 13.91 4.93 -0.63
N GLU A 361 14.96 5.45 -1.25
CA GLU A 361 15.00 5.75 -2.67
C GLU A 361 15.61 4.58 -3.44
N ASN A 362 14.85 3.95 -4.32
CA ASN A 362 15.35 2.93 -5.24
C ASN A 362 15.97 3.59 -6.49
N ARG A 363 17.04 4.38 -6.32
CA ARG A 363 17.80 4.93 -7.46
C ARG A 363 18.98 4.02 -7.82
N PRO A 364 19.18 3.70 -9.12
CA PRO A 364 20.43 3.10 -9.58
C PRO A 364 21.60 4.05 -9.29
N ASP A 365 22.69 3.55 -8.72
CA ASP A 365 23.95 4.29 -8.63
C ASP A 365 24.56 4.42 -10.05
N PRO A 366 24.76 5.64 -10.60
CA PRO A 366 25.34 5.83 -11.92
C PRO A 366 26.76 5.26 -12.05
N LEU A 367 27.49 5.11 -10.94
CA LEU A 367 28.84 4.55 -10.91
C LEU A 367 28.84 3.02 -10.82
N HIS A 368 27.72 2.41 -10.39
CA HIS A 368 27.62 0.97 -10.14
C HIS A 368 26.21 0.41 -10.48
N PRO A 369 25.91 0.18 -11.77
CA PRO A 369 24.66 -0.45 -12.19
C PRO A 369 24.59 -1.92 -11.71
N GLY A 370 23.67 -2.23 -10.80
CA GLY A 370 23.42 -3.60 -10.31
C GLY A 370 23.27 -3.79 -8.79
N TRP A 371 23.40 -2.73 -7.98
CA TRP A 371 23.40 -2.82 -6.51
C TRP A 371 22.04 -2.43 -5.89
N PRO A 372 21.54 -3.16 -4.87
CA PRO A 372 20.35 -2.74 -4.12
C PRO A 372 20.71 -1.53 -3.26
N ALA A 373 20.46 -0.34 -3.78
CA ALA A 373 20.68 0.91 -3.07
C ALA A 373 19.57 1.13 -2.04
N SER A 374 19.73 0.62 -0.82
CA SER A 374 18.92 1.13 0.30
C SER A 374 19.46 2.52 0.69
N GLN A 375 19.16 3.52 -0.13
CA GLN A 375 19.45 4.91 0.16
C GLN A 375 18.30 5.48 0.98
N VAL A 376 18.58 5.98 2.17
CA VAL A 376 17.62 6.70 3.02
C VAL A 376 18.22 8.05 3.38
N THR A 377 17.40 9.09 3.48
CA THR A 377 17.88 10.35 4.06
C THR A 377 18.13 10.14 5.55
N ASN A 378 19.38 10.26 5.97
CA ASN A 378 19.73 10.05 7.37
C ASN A 378 19.59 11.35 8.18
N GLU A 379 18.34 11.74 8.43
CA GLU A 379 17.98 12.97 9.14
C GLU A 379 16.97 12.67 10.24
N SER A 380 16.99 13.49 11.30
CA SER A 380 15.97 13.46 12.36
C SER A 380 14.78 14.34 11.99
N LEU A 381 13.58 13.82 12.19
CA LEU A 381 12.30 14.49 11.98
C LEU A 381 12.14 15.73 12.83
N VAL A 382 12.83 15.83 13.99
CA VAL A 382 12.78 17.02 14.84
C VAL A 382 13.23 18.30 14.12
N ASN A 383 14.02 18.18 13.04
CA ASN A 383 14.45 19.30 12.23
C ASN A 383 13.47 19.68 11.10
N ALA A 384 12.41 18.89 10.89
CA ALA A 384 11.42 19.10 9.83
C ALA A 384 9.95 18.95 10.30
N PRO A 385 9.53 19.62 11.40
CA PRO A 385 8.22 19.41 12.00
C PRO A 385 7.02 19.54 11.05
N ALA A 386 6.96 20.65 10.31
CA ALA A 386 5.82 20.98 9.46
C ALA A 386 5.96 20.44 8.02
N ALA A 387 7.20 20.16 7.59
CA ALA A 387 7.49 19.62 6.27
C ALA A 387 7.50 18.08 6.24
N GLY A 388 7.68 17.45 7.40
CA GLY A 388 7.69 16.01 7.56
C GLY A 388 6.31 15.36 7.45
N PRO A 389 6.25 14.02 7.43
CA PRO A 389 5.05 13.25 7.16
C PRO A 389 3.94 13.49 8.18
N LEU A 390 4.27 13.75 9.45
CA LEU A 390 3.27 13.99 10.51
C LEU A 390 2.38 15.20 10.20
N GLY A 391 3.00 16.35 9.90
CA GLY A 391 2.27 17.57 9.52
C GLY A 391 1.49 17.42 8.22
N VAL A 392 1.97 16.58 7.27
CA VAL A 392 1.23 16.28 6.04
C VAL A 392 0.03 15.38 6.30
N LEU A 393 0.17 14.35 7.13
CA LEU A 393 -0.89 13.40 7.48
C LEU A 393 -2.08 14.10 8.14
N ALA A 394 -1.82 15.01 9.08
CA ALA A 394 -2.88 15.77 9.76
C ALA A 394 -3.81 16.51 8.78
N GLN A 395 -3.29 16.91 7.61
CA GLN A 395 -4.03 17.68 6.61
C GLN A 395 -5.05 16.87 5.81
N TYR A 396 -5.13 15.55 6.05
CA TYR A 396 -6.11 14.67 5.41
C TYR A 396 -7.31 14.33 6.31
N ARG A 397 -7.27 14.71 7.60
CA ARG A 397 -8.38 14.46 8.53
C ARG A 397 -9.64 15.20 8.08
N VAL A 398 -10.75 14.49 7.97
CA VAL A 398 -12.06 15.05 7.60
C VAL A 398 -12.92 15.21 8.84
N ALA A 399 -13.49 16.39 9.05
CA ALA A 399 -14.33 16.66 10.21
C ALA A 399 -15.54 15.70 10.25
N GLY A 400 -15.77 15.08 11.41
CA GLY A 400 -16.86 14.11 11.60
C GLY A 400 -16.58 12.71 11.06
N LYS A 401 -15.35 12.41 10.62
CA LYS A 401 -14.91 11.08 10.20
C LYS A 401 -13.79 10.59 11.12
N PRO A 402 -13.77 9.30 11.50
CA PRO A 402 -12.60 8.69 12.09
C PRO A 402 -11.40 8.80 11.14
N PHE A 403 -10.23 9.07 11.71
CA PHE A 403 -8.97 9.18 10.99
C PHE A 403 -7.95 8.17 11.53
N SER A 404 -7.40 7.35 10.65
CA SER A 404 -6.36 6.39 10.99
C SER A 404 -5.10 6.60 10.17
N VAL A 405 -3.97 6.15 10.73
CA VAL A 405 -2.71 6.01 10.01
C VAL A 405 -2.26 4.56 10.09
N SER A 406 -2.72 3.76 9.12
CA SER A 406 -2.45 2.31 9.07
C SER A 406 -1.01 1.94 8.70
N GLU A 407 -0.24 2.89 8.18
CA GLU A 407 1.18 2.70 7.94
C GLU A 407 2.02 3.93 8.29
N TYR A 408 2.82 3.82 9.36
CA TYR A 408 3.87 4.78 9.66
C TYR A 408 5.19 4.14 10.10
N ASN A 409 6.31 4.66 9.59
CA ASN A 409 7.64 4.32 10.09
C ASN A 409 8.72 5.34 9.72
N HIS A 410 9.85 5.23 10.42
CA HIS A 410 11.13 5.80 10.02
C HIS A 410 11.95 4.70 9.37
N SER A 411 12.49 4.91 8.18
CA SER A 411 13.13 3.81 7.45
C SER A 411 14.54 3.53 7.94
N SER A 412 14.87 2.28 8.25
CA SER A 412 16.26 1.83 8.41
C SER A 412 17.00 2.00 7.08
N PRO A 413 18.31 2.26 7.10
CA PRO A 413 19.17 2.38 8.28
C PRO A 413 19.25 3.80 8.88
N ASN A 414 18.20 4.63 8.81
CA ASN A 414 18.19 5.94 9.46
C ASN A 414 18.51 5.79 10.97
N THR A 415 19.57 6.47 11.36
CA THR A 415 20.21 6.37 12.68
C THR A 415 19.44 7.06 13.80
N PHE A 416 18.46 7.91 13.44
CA PHE A 416 17.57 8.64 14.33
C PHE A 416 16.22 7.94 14.56
N SER A 417 16.07 6.67 14.14
CA SER A 417 14.80 5.93 14.16
C SER A 417 14.10 5.81 15.52
N ALA A 418 14.77 6.08 16.65
CA ALA A 418 14.17 5.94 17.99
C ALA A 418 13.05 6.97 18.26
N GLU A 419 13.05 8.11 17.57
CA GLU A 419 12.02 9.16 17.74
C GLU A 419 10.69 8.80 17.09
N GLY A 420 10.68 7.86 16.14
CA GLY A 420 9.56 7.68 15.22
C GLY A 420 8.22 7.42 15.90
N PHE A 421 8.15 6.42 16.79
CA PHE A 421 6.89 6.06 17.46
C PHE A 421 6.50 7.00 18.59
N PRO A 422 7.41 7.51 19.45
CA PRO A 422 7.07 8.57 20.39
C PRO A 422 6.51 9.82 19.71
N LEU A 423 7.13 10.30 18.62
CA LEU A 423 6.64 11.47 17.90
C LEU A 423 5.32 11.19 17.18
N LEU A 424 5.16 10.01 16.56
CA LEU A 424 3.87 9.61 15.98
C LEU A 424 2.77 9.62 17.03
N ALA A 425 2.98 8.98 18.18
CA ALA A 425 1.98 8.86 19.23
C ALA A 425 1.64 10.22 19.85
N ALA A 426 2.63 11.04 20.19
CA ALA A 426 2.41 12.37 20.73
C ALA A 426 1.66 13.27 19.74
N PHE A 427 2.05 13.25 18.47
CA PHE A 427 1.42 14.05 17.43
C PHE A 427 0.00 13.58 17.11
N ALA A 428 -0.22 12.27 17.00
CA ALA A 428 -1.53 11.68 16.78
C ALA A 428 -2.51 11.98 17.92
N ALA A 429 -2.03 11.91 19.17
CA ALA A 429 -2.83 12.27 20.35
C ALA A 429 -3.17 13.77 20.36
N LEU A 430 -2.23 14.64 19.98
CA LEU A 430 -2.45 16.08 19.86
C LEU A 430 -3.50 16.38 18.78
N GLN A 431 -3.47 15.65 17.67
CA GLN A 431 -4.34 15.86 16.52
C GLN A 431 -5.70 15.14 16.61
N ASP A 432 -5.97 14.43 17.71
CA ASP A 432 -7.19 13.65 17.89
C ASP A 432 -7.41 12.64 16.75
N TRP A 433 -6.39 11.81 16.50
CA TRP A 433 -6.47 10.69 15.58
C TRP A 433 -7.02 9.45 16.28
N ASP A 434 -7.81 8.63 15.58
CA ASP A 434 -8.50 7.48 16.16
C ASP A 434 -7.63 6.22 16.22
N ALA A 435 -6.70 6.06 15.27
CA ALA A 435 -5.80 4.91 15.25
C ALA A 435 -4.46 5.19 14.56
N ILE A 436 -3.39 4.58 15.09
CA ILE A 436 -2.05 4.58 14.49
C ILE A 436 -1.47 3.17 14.48
N TYR A 437 -0.74 2.84 13.42
CA TYR A 437 -0.16 1.52 13.22
C TYR A 437 1.30 1.64 12.81
N ALA A 438 2.14 0.89 13.50
CA ALA A 438 3.56 0.83 13.23
C ALA A 438 3.83 -0.13 12.07
N PHE A 439 4.28 0.40 10.92
CA PHE A 439 4.58 -0.40 9.73
C PHE A 439 6.07 -0.76 9.69
N ALA A 440 6.51 -1.99 9.47
CA ALA A 440 5.78 -3.23 9.57
C ALA A 440 6.49 -4.15 10.55
N TRP A 441 5.78 -5.12 11.10
CA TRP A 441 6.38 -6.06 12.04
C TRP A 441 7.57 -6.80 11.42
N SER A 442 7.38 -7.47 10.27
CA SER A 442 8.43 -8.16 9.51
C SER A 442 8.01 -8.35 8.06
N HIS A 443 8.92 -8.14 7.12
CA HIS A 443 8.76 -8.49 5.70
C HIS A 443 9.29 -9.89 5.35
N GLY A 444 9.82 -10.66 6.31
CA GLY A 444 10.28 -12.03 6.04
C GLY A 444 10.06 -13.02 7.16
N GLY A 445 10.18 -14.31 6.84
CA GLY A 445 9.81 -15.42 7.72
C GLY A 445 10.83 -15.81 8.81
N ALA A 446 12.04 -15.25 8.81
CA ALA A 446 13.05 -15.53 9.83
C ALA A 446 12.86 -14.60 11.04
N TRP A 447 12.39 -15.14 12.16
CA TRP A 447 11.99 -14.37 13.35
C TRP A 447 13.16 -13.94 14.25
N ASP A 448 14.21 -14.76 14.36
CA ASP A 448 15.39 -14.48 15.18
C ASP A 448 16.61 -14.13 14.31
N ARG A 449 16.63 -12.89 13.79
CA ARG A 449 17.77 -12.40 13.02
C ARG A 449 18.86 -11.79 13.88
N ARG A 450 18.55 -11.40 15.13
CA ARG A 450 19.41 -10.66 16.07
C ARG A 450 20.08 -9.41 15.46
N ARG A 451 19.50 -8.88 14.38
CA ARG A 451 19.97 -7.71 13.65
C ARG A 451 18.83 -6.99 12.95
N ILE A 452 19.02 -5.73 12.62
CA ILE A 452 18.15 -4.98 11.69
C ILE A 452 18.37 -5.55 10.29
N ALA A 453 17.30 -6.00 9.62
CA ALA A 453 17.42 -6.71 8.34
C ALA A 453 16.60 -6.12 7.18
N GLY A 454 15.84 -5.06 7.44
CA GLY A 454 15.01 -4.42 6.44
C GLY A 454 14.77 -2.95 6.76
N ASN A 455 14.36 -2.20 5.75
CA ASN A 455 14.06 -0.77 5.88
C ASN A 455 12.91 -0.51 6.86
N PHE A 456 11.87 -1.33 6.85
CA PHE A 456 10.66 -1.08 7.64
C PHE A 456 10.44 -2.08 8.77
N ASP A 457 11.28 -3.10 8.89
CA ASP A 457 11.10 -4.15 9.91
C ASP A 457 11.27 -3.59 11.32
N ILE A 458 10.26 -3.81 12.16
CA ILE A 458 10.25 -3.43 13.59
C ILE A 458 10.76 -4.58 14.45
N HIS A 459 10.42 -5.83 14.10
CA HIS A 459 10.95 -6.98 14.81
C HIS A 459 12.49 -6.92 14.78
N GLN A 460 13.12 -7.12 15.94
CA GLN A 460 14.58 -7.05 16.10
C GLN A 460 15.20 -5.65 15.88
N HIS A 461 14.41 -4.58 15.76
CA HIS A 461 14.90 -3.20 15.77
C HIS A 461 14.83 -2.64 17.20
N PRO A 462 15.93 -2.62 17.96
CA PRO A 462 15.84 -2.55 19.41
C PRO A 462 15.37 -1.18 19.92
N VAL A 463 15.83 -0.07 19.34
CA VAL A 463 15.40 1.27 19.77
C VAL A 463 13.97 1.62 19.36
N ARG A 464 13.41 0.94 18.34
CA ARG A 464 12.00 1.10 17.96
C ARG A 464 11.10 0.38 18.96
N LEU A 465 11.48 -0.85 19.32
CA LEU A 465 10.76 -1.63 20.34
C LEU A 465 10.88 -0.98 21.72
N ALA A 466 12.05 -0.44 22.07
CA ALA A 466 12.30 0.17 23.37
C ALA A 466 11.42 1.37 23.67
N THR A 467 11.05 2.15 22.65
CA THR A 467 10.23 3.36 22.79
C THR A 467 8.73 3.12 22.65
N LEU A 468 8.29 1.90 22.29
CA LEU A 468 6.87 1.56 22.18
C LEU A 468 6.06 1.73 23.49
N PRO A 469 6.58 1.38 24.69
CA PRO A 469 5.85 1.63 25.93
C PRO A 469 5.51 3.12 26.13
N LEU A 470 6.47 4.00 25.85
CA LEU A 470 6.27 5.46 25.90
C LEU A 470 5.22 5.90 24.88
N ALA A 471 5.33 5.44 23.63
CA ALA A 471 4.33 5.73 22.60
C ALA A 471 2.92 5.25 22.99
N ALA A 472 2.81 4.06 23.59
CA ALA A 472 1.54 3.52 24.07
C ALA A 472 0.95 4.33 25.23
N ALA A 473 1.77 4.80 26.18
CA ALA A 473 1.32 5.69 27.24
C ALA A 473 0.79 7.03 26.69
N LEU A 474 1.50 7.62 25.73
CA LEU A 474 1.11 8.90 25.13
C LEU A 474 -0.24 8.81 24.42
N PHE A 475 -0.43 7.79 23.57
CA PHE A 475 -1.62 7.67 22.73
C PHE A 475 -2.73 6.82 23.35
N ARG A 476 -2.44 5.55 23.69
CA ARG A 476 -3.47 4.61 24.14
C ARG A 476 -3.96 4.84 25.56
N ARG A 477 -3.08 5.24 26.47
CA ARG A 477 -3.45 5.59 27.85
C ARG A 477 -4.01 7.03 27.93
N GLY A 478 -3.72 7.85 26.92
CA GLY A 478 -4.21 9.21 26.81
C GLY A 478 -3.49 10.17 27.77
N ASP A 479 -2.19 9.96 27.99
CA ASP A 479 -1.34 10.89 28.75
C ASP A 479 -1.23 12.24 28.05
N LEU A 480 -1.14 12.22 26.71
CA LEU A 480 -1.29 13.41 25.88
C LEU A 480 -2.71 13.45 25.32
N ARG A 481 -3.34 14.63 25.30
CA ARG A 481 -4.69 14.80 24.76
C ARG A 481 -4.76 16.02 23.86
N ALA A 482 -5.67 15.98 22.91
CA ALA A 482 -6.06 17.17 22.17
C ALA A 482 -6.67 18.22 23.13
N PRO A 483 -6.52 19.53 22.84
CA PRO A 483 -7.11 20.58 23.66
C PRO A 483 -8.65 20.50 23.61
N VAL A 484 -9.29 20.43 24.79
CA VAL A 484 -10.75 20.24 24.94
C VAL A 484 -11.55 21.41 24.34
N GLU A 485 -11.00 22.63 24.37
CA GLU A 485 -11.66 23.85 23.88
C GLU A 485 -11.30 24.21 22.43
N HIS A 486 -10.57 23.34 21.71
CA HIS A 486 -10.13 23.68 20.36
C HIS A 486 -11.28 23.69 19.36
N ALA A 487 -11.86 24.86 19.15
CA ALA A 487 -12.87 25.13 18.15
C ALA A 487 -12.24 25.73 16.88
N GLN A 488 -11.18 25.13 16.31
CA GLN A 488 -10.80 25.52 14.96
C GLN A 488 -11.91 25.12 13.98
N LYS A 489 -12.40 26.12 13.23
CA LYS A 489 -13.27 25.89 12.09
C LYS A 489 -12.49 25.05 11.07
N PRO A 490 -13.02 23.89 10.64
CA PRO A 490 -12.38 23.09 9.61
C PRO A 490 -12.07 23.94 8.36
N THR A 491 -10.98 23.64 7.68
CA THR A 491 -10.64 24.28 6.41
C THR A 491 -11.60 23.82 5.33
N ASP A 492 -12.21 24.77 4.62
CA ASP A 492 -13.11 24.44 3.51
C ASP A 492 -12.34 23.78 2.37
N PHE A 493 -12.89 22.65 1.92
CA PHE A 493 -12.32 21.82 0.88
C PHE A 493 -13.36 21.59 -0.23
N PRO A 494 -13.59 22.60 -1.10
CA PRO A 494 -14.61 22.54 -2.14
C PRO A 494 -14.16 21.63 -3.27
N LEU A 495 -14.99 20.66 -3.63
CA LEU A 495 -14.72 19.70 -4.69
C LEU A 495 -14.32 20.41 -5.99
N GLU A 496 -15.12 21.37 -6.48
CA GLU A 496 -14.81 22.10 -7.73
C GLU A 496 -13.43 22.79 -7.69
N SER A 497 -13.02 23.33 -6.55
CA SER A 497 -11.70 23.94 -6.38
C SER A 497 -10.56 22.91 -6.36
N VAL A 498 -10.79 21.72 -5.79
CA VAL A 498 -9.86 20.57 -5.83
C VAL A 498 -9.59 20.15 -7.27
N LEU A 499 -10.64 20.06 -8.07
CA LEU A 499 -10.56 19.56 -9.44
C LEU A 499 -9.90 20.60 -10.36
N GLU A 500 -10.24 21.87 -10.16
CA GLU A 500 -9.54 22.99 -10.78
C GLU A 500 -8.05 23.01 -10.44
N SER A 501 -7.66 22.63 -9.21
CA SER A 501 -6.26 22.52 -8.82
C SER A 501 -5.51 21.40 -9.56
N ILE A 502 -6.21 20.31 -9.91
CA ILE A 502 -5.65 19.21 -10.71
C ILE A 502 -5.39 19.67 -12.15
N LEU A 503 -6.31 20.48 -12.71
CA LEU A 503 -6.13 21.09 -14.04
C LEU A 503 -4.93 22.05 -14.12
N ARG A 504 -4.51 22.64 -13.00
CA ARG A 504 -3.39 23.60 -12.93
C ARG A 504 -2.05 22.92 -12.70
N ASP A 505 -1.96 22.10 -11.66
CA ASP A 505 -0.66 21.62 -11.16
C ASP A 505 -0.45 20.11 -11.34
N SER A 506 -1.36 19.41 -12.03
CA SER A 506 -1.24 18.00 -12.45
C SER A 506 -1.01 16.98 -11.31
N VAL A 507 -1.27 17.35 -10.06
CA VAL A 507 -0.88 16.56 -8.88
C VAL A 507 -2.00 16.58 -7.84
N HIS A 508 -2.45 15.41 -7.41
CA HIS A 508 -3.62 15.19 -6.51
C HIS A 508 -3.22 15.27 -5.03
N ARG A 509 -2.21 16.07 -4.73
CA ARG A 509 -1.77 16.38 -3.35
C ARG A 509 -2.66 17.45 -2.72
N ALA A 510 -3.95 17.45 -3.04
CA ALA A 510 -4.89 18.38 -2.47
C ALA A 510 -5.14 17.97 -1.01
N ASN A 511 -4.76 18.85 -0.08
CA ASN A 511 -4.92 18.69 1.35
C ASN A 511 -5.13 20.08 1.98
N ALA A 512 -5.36 20.15 3.29
CA ALA A 512 -5.63 21.44 3.95
C ALA A 512 -4.59 22.53 3.61
N GLY A 513 -3.30 22.16 3.54
CA GLY A 513 -2.21 23.09 3.27
C GLY A 513 -2.29 23.78 1.89
N ARG A 514 -2.80 23.06 0.88
CA ARG A 514 -3.01 23.64 -0.47
C ARG A 514 -4.23 24.54 -0.54
N PHE A 515 -5.13 24.42 0.42
CA PHE A 515 -6.40 25.16 0.53
C PHE A 515 -6.34 26.20 1.64
N GLY A 516 -5.14 26.70 1.96
CA GLY A 516 -4.92 27.89 2.75
C GLY A 516 -4.57 27.67 4.22
N ALA A 517 -4.56 26.42 4.71
CA ALA A 517 -4.11 26.11 6.06
C ALA A 517 -2.58 26.20 6.17
N ASP A 518 -2.05 26.79 7.25
CA ASP A 518 -0.62 26.72 7.52
C ASP A 518 -0.27 25.32 8.05
N ARG A 519 0.78 24.71 7.50
CA ARG A 519 1.27 23.42 7.99
C ARG A 519 1.72 23.48 9.44
N ARG A 520 2.19 24.63 9.91
CA ARG A 520 2.69 24.83 11.27
C ARG A 520 1.58 24.87 12.30
N ASP A 521 0.34 25.14 11.89
CA ASP A 521 -0.83 25.02 12.78
C ASP A 521 -1.03 23.58 13.25
N THR A 522 -0.61 22.58 12.45
CA THR A 522 -0.66 21.17 12.84
C THR A 522 0.26 20.83 14.01
N LEU A 523 1.26 21.66 14.31
CA LEU A 523 2.12 21.50 15.49
C LEU A 523 1.46 22.10 16.75
N ARG A 524 0.47 22.99 16.55
CA ARG A 524 -0.19 23.71 17.64
C ARG A 524 -1.43 22.99 18.12
N ALA A 525 -2.30 22.59 17.21
CA ALA A 525 -3.62 22.08 17.57
C ALA A 525 -4.22 21.20 16.46
N PRO A 526 -5.28 20.42 16.75
CA PRO A 526 -5.96 19.59 15.74
C PRO A 526 -6.41 20.40 14.53
N VAL A 527 -6.13 19.89 13.32
CA VAL A 527 -6.67 20.44 12.07
C VAL A 527 -7.64 19.46 11.40
N SER A 528 -8.54 19.97 10.57
CA SER A 528 -9.45 19.14 9.77
C SER A 528 -10.00 19.84 8.54
N LEU A 529 -10.54 19.04 7.62
CA LEU A 529 -11.20 19.46 6.39
C LEU A 529 -12.72 19.41 6.53
N ARG A 530 -13.42 20.41 5.98
CA ARG A 530 -14.86 20.36 5.69
C ARG A 530 -15.07 20.23 4.20
N LEU A 531 -15.61 19.08 3.79
CA LEU A 531 -15.92 18.82 2.38
C LEU A 531 -17.15 19.62 1.97
N THR A 532 -17.02 20.38 0.88
CA THR A 532 -18.13 21.13 0.27
C THR A 532 -18.16 20.86 -1.24
N ALA A 533 -19.31 21.04 -1.89
CA ALA A 533 -19.39 20.87 -3.35
C ALA A 533 -18.74 22.07 -4.07
N THR A 534 -19.16 23.28 -3.69
CA THR A 534 -18.77 24.54 -4.31
C THR A 534 -18.33 25.55 -3.24
N GLY A 535 -17.48 26.49 -3.63
CA GLY A 535 -16.98 27.54 -2.75
C GLY A 535 -15.58 27.97 -3.16
N ALA A 536 -15.16 29.15 -2.71
CA ALA A 536 -13.77 29.56 -2.84
C ALA A 536 -12.91 28.73 -1.88
N PRO A 537 -11.72 28.25 -2.29
CA PRO A 537 -10.78 27.69 -1.33
C PRO A 537 -10.43 28.76 -0.30
N ALA A 538 -10.14 28.38 0.95
CA ALA A 538 -9.72 29.37 1.92
C ALA A 538 -8.48 30.09 1.38
N THR A 539 -8.50 31.43 1.41
CA THR A 539 -7.34 32.22 1.02
C THR A 539 -6.19 31.85 1.93
N LYS A 540 -5.02 31.53 1.35
CA LYS A 540 -3.79 31.29 2.12
C LYS A 540 -3.59 32.49 3.04
N ALA A 541 -3.78 32.28 4.35
CA ALA A 541 -3.48 33.32 5.32
C ALA A 541 -2.01 33.69 5.16
N ALA A 542 -1.65 34.96 5.39
CA ALA A 542 -0.25 35.37 5.39
C ALA A 542 0.52 34.41 6.31
N GLU A 543 1.61 33.82 5.83
CA GLU A 543 2.40 32.87 6.60
C GLU A 543 2.88 33.56 7.88
N PRO A 544 2.36 33.21 9.08
CA PRO A 544 2.96 33.70 10.31
C PRO A 544 4.44 33.30 10.31
N ILE A 545 5.36 34.25 10.48
CA ILE A 545 6.77 33.91 10.62
C ILE A 545 6.93 33.36 12.04
N TYR A 546 6.88 32.04 12.22
CA TYR A 546 7.25 31.46 13.51
C TYR A 546 8.77 31.50 13.62
N THR A 547 9.27 32.39 14.48
CA THR A 547 10.65 32.41 14.95
C THR A 547 10.72 31.66 16.28
N GLY A 548 11.54 30.61 16.36
CA GLY A 548 11.77 29.86 17.61
C GLY A 548 10.84 28.66 17.82
N ALA A 549 10.71 28.25 19.09
CA ALA A 549 9.97 27.04 19.46
C ALA A 549 8.45 27.19 19.32
N ILE A 550 7.82 26.18 18.72
CA ILE A 550 6.37 26.10 18.51
C ILE A 550 5.77 25.23 19.62
N ARG A 551 4.96 25.83 20.48
CA ARG A 551 4.27 25.13 21.57
C ARG A 551 2.84 24.80 21.18
N SER A 552 2.41 23.58 21.49
CA SER A 552 1.03 23.15 21.31
C SER A 552 0.08 23.94 22.19
N GLU A 553 -1.17 24.04 21.77
CA GLU A 553 -2.25 24.39 22.67
C GLU A 553 -2.33 23.35 23.80
N GLY A 554 -2.64 23.79 25.02
CA GLY A 554 -2.47 22.97 26.23
C GLY A 554 -1.01 22.68 26.61
N GLY A 555 -0.02 23.15 25.83
CA GLY A 555 1.39 23.19 26.18
C GLY A 555 2.10 21.85 26.42
N GLN A 556 1.45 20.73 26.08
CA GLN A 556 1.93 19.36 26.29
C GLN A 556 3.02 18.92 25.30
N LEU A 557 3.10 19.57 24.14
CA LEU A 557 4.13 19.32 23.13
C LEU A 557 4.81 20.64 22.78
N THR A 558 6.13 20.67 22.75
CA THR A 558 6.90 21.83 22.26
C THR A 558 7.92 21.38 21.23
N TRP A 559 7.92 22.04 20.09
CA TRP A 559 8.84 21.79 18.99
C TRP A 559 9.81 22.96 18.84
N ASP A 560 11.00 22.83 19.40
CA ASP A 560 12.12 23.75 19.20
C ASP A 560 12.80 23.40 17.86
N ALA A 561 12.36 24.02 16.77
CA ALA A 561 12.76 23.66 15.40
C ALA A 561 14.04 24.39 14.93
N ASN A 562 15.00 24.61 15.82
CA ASN A 562 16.29 25.24 15.50
C ASN A 562 17.20 24.27 14.73
N ALA A 563 16.84 23.94 13.48
CA ALA A 563 17.63 23.06 12.63
C ALA A 563 19.09 23.57 12.48
N PRO A 564 20.10 22.69 12.55
CA PRO A 564 20.02 21.22 12.64
C PRO A 564 19.93 20.66 14.08
N HIS A 565 19.74 21.50 15.09
CA HIS A 565 19.71 21.13 16.51
C HIS A 565 18.31 21.16 17.13
N GLY A 566 17.32 20.66 16.38
CA GLY A 566 15.94 20.65 16.83
C GLY A 566 15.73 19.74 18.05
N VAL A 567 14.79 20.11 18.91
CA VAL A 567 14.38 19.33 20.09
C VAL A 567 12.87 19.36 20.23
N VAL A 568 12.29 18.21 20.53
CA VAL A 568 10.89 18.05 20.89
C VAL A 568 10.78 17.71 22.37
N LEU A 569 9.94 18.46 23.07
CA LEU A 569 9.61 18.24 24.47
C LEU A 569 8.19 17.72 24.58
N ILE A 570 8.02 16.63 25.31
CA ILE A 570 6.72 16.14 25.74
C ILE A 570 6.62 16.44 27.23
N ASP A 571 5.58 17.16 27.64
CA ASP A 571 5.36 17.56 29.03
C ASP A 571 3.91 17.35 29.42
N THR A 572 3.62 16.15 29.90
CA THR A 572 2.33 15.79 30.49
C THR A 572 2.53 15.46 31.97
N PRO A 573 1.45 15.37 32.77
CA PRO A 573 1.59 15.04 34.19
C PRO A 573 2.24 13.67 34.41
N ARG A 574 1.97 12.70 33.53
CA ARG A 574 2.38 11.30 33.69
C ARG A 574 3.55 10.88 32.80
N SER A 575 3.74 11.55 31.67
CA SER A 575 4.78 11.25 30.67
C SER A 575 5.55 12.51 30.29
N LYS A 576 6.87 12.42 30.33
CA LYS A 576 7.81 13.50 30.04
C LYS A 576 8.90 13.00 29.12
N ALA A 577 9.29 13.77 28.10
CA ALA A 577 10.37 13.35 27.21
C ALA A 577 11.13 14.52 26.59
N VAL A 578 12.42 14.28 26.30
CA VAL A 578 13.29 15.10 25.48
C VAL A 578 13.75 14.26 24.30
N ILE A 579 13.45 14.72 23.08
CA ILE A 579 13.73 13.99 21.83
C ILE A 579 14.47 14.95 20.89
N GLY A 580 15.66 14.60 20.43
CA GLY A 580 16.41 15.42 19.48
C GLY A 580 17.82 15.77 19.93
N PHE A 581 18.33 16.91 19.43
CA PHE A 581 19.69 17.36 19.64
C PHE A 581 19.86 18.13 20.96
N ALA A 582 19.87 17.37 22.05
CA ALA A 582 19.68 17.89 23.40
C ALA A 582 20.96 17.86 24.27
N ASN A 583 22.09 17.36 23.75
CA ASN A 583 23.32 17.19 24.52
C ASN A 583 23.81 18.48 25.17
N GLY A 584 24.19 18.39 26.45
CA GLY A 584 24.74 19.49 27.25
C GLY A 584 23.73 20.60 27.59
N ARG A 585 22.46 20.46 27.20
CA ARG A 585 21.38 21.37 27.55
C ARG A 585 20.54 20.78 28.68
N THR A 586 20.04 21.64 29.56
CA THR A 586 19.16 21.24 30.67
C THR A 586 17.71 21.55 30.31
N PHE A 587 16.82 20.56 30.47
CA PHE A 587 15.40 20.70 30.19
C PHE A 587 14.60 20.40 31.44
N ALA A 588 13.81 21.38 31.92
CA ALA A 588 12.89 21.19 33.03
C ALA A 588 11.47 21.05 32.49
N LEU A 589 10.81 19.94 32.85
CA LEU A 589 9.47 19.56 32.41
C LEU A 589 8.56 19.45 33.63
N GLY A 590 7.35 20.01 33.60
CA GLY A 590 6.43 20.09 34.74
C GLY A 590 6.62 21.33 35.63
N GLY A 591 6.06 21.28 36.85
CA GLY A 591 6.03 22.39 37.80
C GLY A 591 4.70 23.15 37.85
N GLU A 592 4.64 24.21 38.67
CA GLU A 592 3.41 24.95 39.02
C GLU A 592 2.73 25.68 37.86
N THR A 593 3.41 25.89 36.73
CA THR A 593 2.91 26.62 35.55
C THR A 593 2.70 25.72 34.32
N GLY A 594 2.64 24.40 34.52
CA GLY A 594 2.33 23.44 33.47
C GLY A 594 0.92 23.62 32.92
N ALA A 595 0.78 23.62 31.59
CA ALA A 595 -0.50 23.85 30.92
C ALA A 595 -1.51 22.68 31.06
N SER A 596 -1.16 21.64 31.83
CA SER A 596 -1.99 20.49 32.21
C SER A 596 -2.21 20.36 33.74
N GLY A 597 -1.86 21.39 34.53
CA GLY A 597 -1.88 21.37 36.00
C GLY A 597 -0.48 21.21 36.60
N SER A 598 -0.38 21.40 37.93
CA SER A 598 0.88 21.19 38.67
C SER A 598 1.25 19.71 38.68
N SER A 599 2.38 19.35 38.06
CA SER A 599 2.99 18.01 38.12
C SER A 599 4.39 18.10 38.71
N ALA A 600 4.94 16.98 39.19
CA ALA A 600 6.38 16.88 39.50
C ALA A 600 7.26 17.49 38.41
N ARG A 601 8.21 18.32 38.84
CA ARG A 601 9.27 18.80 37.97
C ARG A 601 10.27 17.68 37.75
N VAL A 602 10.54 17.40 36.48
CA VAL A 602 11.60 16.49 36.06
C VAL A 602 12.59 17.29 35.24
N THR A 603 13.84 17.32 35.69
CA THR A 603 14.94 17.93 34.94
C THR A 603 15.77 16.84 34.29
N ILE A 604 15.96 16.94 32.98
CA ILE A 604 16.76 16.03 32.18
C ILE A 604 17.94 16.83 31.61
N HIS A 605 19.16 16.38 31.88
CA HIS A 605 20.38 16.93 31.30
C HIS A 605 21.11 15.82 30.52
N PRO A 606 20.85 15.68 29.20
CA PRO A 606 21.51 14.69 28.38
C PRO A 606 23.02 14.96 28.28
N GLY A 607 23.82 13.93 28.52
CA GLY A 607 25.27 13.95 28.35
C GLY A 607 25.68 13.80 26.88
N LYS A 608 26.97 13.49 26.66
CA LYS A 608 27.51 13.33 25.30
C LYS A 608 27.10 12.00 24.68
N THR A 609 26.63 12.06 23.43
CA THR A 609 26.27 10.93 22.56
C THR A 609 27.04 10.98 21.24
N LEU A 610 26.95 9.92 20.44
CA LEU A 610 27.69 9.71 19.18
C LEU A 610 27.20 10.64 18.06
N GLN A 611 25.98 11.17 18.13
CA GLN A 611 25.35 12.02 17.11
C GLN A 611 24.77 13.32 17.66
N ASP A 612 25.16 13.68 18.88
CA ASP A 612 24.56 14.79 19.61
C ASP A 612 23.04 14.75 19.75
N TRP A 613 22.47 13.55 19.69
CA TRP A 613 21.04 13.27 19.62
C TRP A 613 20.66 12.11 20.55
N SER A 614 19.47 12.17 21.13
CA SER A 614 18.88 11.07 21.90
C SER A 614 17.36 11.18 22.04
N VAL A 615 16.74 10.09 22.48
CA VAL A 615 15.39 10.02 23.04
C VAL A 615 15.52 9.64 24.50
N ILE A 616 15.10 10.51 25.42
CA ILE A 616 14.98 10.22 26.84
C ILE A 616 13.54 10.49 27.26
N GLY A 617 12.83 9.45 27.67
CA GLY A 617 11.43 9.55 28.08
C GLY A 617 11.17 8.87 29.41
N LEU A 618 10.36 9.49 30.24
CA LEU A 618 9.90 9.01 31.54
C LEU A 618 8.39 8.89 31.53
N MET A 619 7.86 7.74 31.95
CA MET A 619 6.42 7.50 32.04
C MET A 619 6.07 6.85 33.38
N ALA A 620 5.18 7.46 34.15
CA ALA A 620 4.60 6.82 35.33
C ALA A 620 3.81 5.56 34.90
N LYS A 621 3.92 4.46 35.66
CA LYS A 621 3.13 3.24 35.45
C LYS A 621 1.73 3.37 36.05
N SER A 622 1.58 4.19 37.10
CA SER A 622 0.31 4.49 37.76
C SER A 622 -0.38 5.74 37.16
N ASP A 623 -1.59 6.06 37.64
CA ASP A 623 -2.35 7.26 37.28
C ASP A 623 -1.83 8.56 37.93
N ARG A 624 -0.78 8.47 38.76
CA ARG A 624 -0.12 9.61 39.40
C ARG A 624 1.07 10.13 38.60
N ASP A 625 1.53 11.33 38.93
CA ASP A 625 2.77 11.86 38.35
C ASP A 625 4.00 11.07 38.84
N PRO A 626 5.15 11.13 38.13
CA PRO A 626 6.34 10.35 38.48
C PRO A 626 6.99 10.69 39.82
N GLY A 627 6.63 11.82 40.46
CA GLY A 627 7.18 12.24 41.75
C GLY A 627 6.32 11.83 42.94
N ALA A 628 5.10 11.34 42.71
CA ALA A 628 4.27 10.71 43.73
C ALA A 628 4.69 9.25 43.97
N PRO A 629 4.35 8.65 45.12
CA PRO A 629 4.66 7.25 45.39
C PRO A 629 4.18 6.30 44.28
N GLY A 630 5.03 5.39 43.84
CA GLY A 630 4.73 4.48 42.74
C GLY A 630 5.93 4.23 41.83
N GLU A 631 5.64 3.66 40.67
CA GLU A 631 6.68 3.24 39.73
C GLU A 631 6.60 4.03 38.43
N ALA A 632 7.76 4.32 37.84
CA ALA A 632 7.90 4.90 36.53
C ALA A 632 8.95 4.14 35.70
N LEU A 633 8.76 4.14 34.38
CA LEU A 633 9.70 3.59 33.42
C LEU A 633 10.41 4.75 32.72
N LEU A 634 11.73 4.77 32.78
CA LEU A 634 12.58 5.64 31.98
C LEU A 634 13.15 4.83 30.81
N VAL A 635 13.00 5.34 29.59
CA VAL A 635 13.62 4.82 28.37
C VAL A 635 14.65 5.82 27.85
N ALA A 636 15.84 5.33 27.51
CA ALA A 636 16.90 6.14 26.91
C ALA A 636 17.47 5.43 25.68
N CYS A 637 17.40 6.07 24.52
CA CYS A 637 17.82 5.50 23.23
C CYS A 637 18.60 6.53 22.42
N GLY A 638 19.73 6.09 21.85
CA GLY A 638 20.56 6.91 20.97
C GLY A 638 20.82 6.20 19.64
N TYR A 639 22.03 6.35 19.12
CA TYR A 639 22.49 5.72 17.89
C TYR A 639 22.32 4.19 17.91
N THR A 640 21.90 3.61 16.79
CA THR A 640 21.85 2.15 16.60
C THR A 640 22.39 1.73 15.24
N GLN A 641 23.05 0.57 15.19
CA GLN A 641 23.54 -0.04 13.95
C GLN A 641 23.80 -1.54 14.16
N ASN A 642 23.92 -2.30 13.07
CA ASN A 642 24.41 -3.67 13.17
C ASN A 642 25.94 -3.71 13.34
N THR A 643 26.46 -4.80 13.92
CA THR A 643 27.91 -5.02 14.03
C THR A 643 28.54 -5.09 12.64
N GLY A 644 29.57 -4.28 12.37
CA GLY A 644 30.22 -4.24 11.06
C GLY A 644 29.37 -3.66 9.92
N MET A 645 28.32 -2.90 10.24
CA MET A 645 27.57 -2.12 9.26
C MET A 645 28.50 -1.09 8.60
N ARG A 646 28.45 -0.95 7.27
CA ARG A 646 29.30 -0.02 6.52
C ARG A 646 28.50 0.84 5.57
N TRP A 647 29.02 2.02 5.29
CA TRP A 647 28.39 3.07 4.51
C TRP A 647 29.28 3.46 3.32
N HIS A 648 28.68 3.98 2.27
CA HIS A 648 29.41 4.57 1.14
C HIS A 648 29.76 6.05 1.38
N ASP A 649 29.07 6.71 2.30
CA ASP A 649 29.20 8.14 2.58
C ASP A 649 29.31 8.40 4.09
N ALA A 650 29.90 9.55 4.44
CA ALA A 650 30.06 9.97 5.83
C ALA A 650 28.71 10.33 6.49
N GLY A 651 27.72 10.78 5.72
CA GLY A 651 26.38 11.12 6.19
C GLY A 651 25.52 9.90 6.53
N LYS A 652 26.01 8.68 6.27
CA LYS A 652 25.29 7.41 6.50
C LYS A 652 23.93 7.37 5.79
N SER A 653 23.84 7.94 4.60
CA SER A 653 22.60 7.92 3.80
C SER A 653 22.57 6.78 2.79
N ARG A 654 23.73 6.20 2.45
CA ARG A 654 23.86 5.11 1.47
C ARG A 654 24.60 3.92 2.06
N LEU A 655 23.85 2.87 2.36
CA LEU A 655 24.37 1.65 2.96
C LEU A 655 25.25 0.87 1.98
N LYS A 656 26.43 0.42 2.44
CA LYS A 656 27.32 -0.50 1.70
C LYS A 656 27.10 -1.96 2.10
N THR A 657 26.88 -2.22 3.38
CA THR A 657 26.48 -3.54 3.88
C THR A 657 25.72 -3.41 5.19
N TRP A 658 24.69 -4.25 5.34
CA TRP A 658 23.89 -4.37 6.57
C TRP A 658 24.68 -4.86 7.78
N GLY A 659 25.90 -5.37 7.62
CA GLY A 659 26.65 -5.95 8.73
C GLY A 659 26.03 -7.24 9.28
N ASN A 660 26.43 -7.63 10.48
CA ASN A 660 26.11 -8.90 11.13
C ASN A 660 25.45 -8.67 12.51
N PRO A 661 24.81 -9.71 13.08
CA PRO A 661 24.42 -9.68 14.48
C PRO A 661 25.62 -9.56 15.42
N PRO A 662 25.44 -9.03 16.65
CA PRO A 662 24.23 -8.39 17.15
C PRO A 662 24.05 -6.95 16.61
N THR A 663 22.84 -6.40 16.73
CA THR A 663 22.65 -4.94 16.69
C THR A 663 23.29 -4.29 17.92
N LEU A 664 24.07 -3.25 17.68
CA LEU A 664 24.69 -2.39 18.67
C LEU A 664 23.81 -1.17 18.91
N ILE A 665 23.77 -0.74 20.16
CA ILE A 665 22.96 0.39 20.61
C ILE A 665 23.82 1.22 21.54
N GLU A 666 23.76 2.52 21.35
CA GLU A 666 24.38 3.49 22.23
C GLU A 666 23.68 3.54 23.59
N GLY A 667 24.47 3.46 24.66
CA GLY A 667 23.99 3.83 26.00
C GLY A 667 24.02 5.35 26.14
N VAL A 668 22.90 5.94 26.53
CA VAL A 668 22.74 7.40 26.61
C VAL A 668 23.02 7.87 28.03
N PRO A 669 24.09 8.66 28.26
CA PRO A 669 24.33 9.25 29.57
C PRO A 669 23.39 10.44 29.82
N ALA A 670 22.86 10.58 31.02
CA ALA A 670 22.10 11.77 31.44
C ALA A 670 22.03 11.90 32.96
N GLU A 671 22.00 13.15 33.44
CA GLU A 671 21.58 13.45 34.81
C GLU A 671 20.07 13.68 34.85
N ILE A 672 19.40 13.01 35.77
CA ILE A 672 17.96 13.12 35.99
C ILE A 672 17.72 13.66 37.39
N THR A 673 16.87 14.67 37.49
CA THR A 673 16.37 15.20 38.76
C THR A 673 14.85 15.09 38.79
N LEU A 674 14.31 14.56 39.89
CA LEU A 674 12.88 14.33 40.09
C LEU A 674 12.44 15.00 41.40
N GLU A 675 11.52 15.96 41.30
CA GLU A 675 10.85 16.55 42.46
C GLU A 675 9.86 15.54 43.07
N LEU A 676 10.02 15.23 44.35
CA LEU A 676 9.15 14.32 45.10
C LEU A 676 7.90 15.06 45.58
N ARG A 677 6.76 14.37 45.54
CA ARG A 677 5.44 14.93 45.84
C ARG A 677 4.62 13.99 46.71
N GLU A 678 3.48 14.47 47.17
CA GLU A 678 2.51 13.68 47.96
C GLU A 678 3.11 13.01 49.22
N GLY A 679 4.13 13.64 49.83
CA GLY A 679 4.80 13.10 51.00
C GLY A 679 5.77 11.96 50.71
N ALA A 680 6.15 11.75 49.43
CA ALA A 680 7.16 10.77 49.06
C ALA A 680 8.49 11.03 49.79
N THR A 681 9.08 9.96 50.30
CA THR A 681 10.20 10.00 51.25
C THR A 681 11.54 9.61 50.63
N GLY A 682 11.52 8.96 49.46
CA GLY A 682 12.73 8.51 48.79
C GLY A 682 12.47 7.99 47.37
N THR A 683 13.56 7.69 46.67
CA THR A 683 13.53 7.13 45.32
C THR A 683 14.61 6.06 45.17
N GLU A 684 14.23 4.91 44.61
CA GLU A 684 15.15 3.88 44.15
C GLU A 684 15.13 3.82 42.63
N VAL A 685 16.28 3.55 42.01
CA VAL A 685 16.38 3.40 40.55
C VAL A 685 17.12 2.11 40.21
N TRP A 686 16.61 1.37 39.23
CA TRP A 686 17.12 0.08 38.81
C TRP A 686 17.27 0.03 37.29
N SER A 687 18.41 -0.43 36.78
CA SER A 687 18.50 -0.84 35.38
C SER A 687 17.70 -2.11 35.14
N LEU A 688 17.08 -2.23 33.98
CA LEU A 688 16.30 -3.42 33.61
C LEU A 688 17.00 -4.25 32.52
N ASP A 689 16.82 -5.57 32.55
CA ASP A 689 17.21 -6.46 31.45
C ASP A 689 16.21 -6.43 30.28
N GLU A 690 16.46 -7.19 29.23
CA GLU A 690 15.58 -7.26 28.04
C GLU A 690 14.19 -7.87 28.32
N ARG A 691 13.98 -8.43 29.52
CA ARG A 691 12.71 -8.99 29.99
C ARG A 691 12.01 -8.07 30.99
N GLY A 692 12.58 -6.89 31.27
CA GLY A 692 12.05 -5.93 32.22
C GLY A 692 12.33 -6.27 33.68
N ARG A 693 13.29 -7.17 33.98
CA ARG A 693 13.66 -7.53 35.36
C ARG A 693 14.78 -6.62 35.84
N ARG A 694 14.74 -6.25 37.13
CA ARG A 694 15.80 -5.46 37.79
C ARG A 694 17.14 -6.19 37.68
N ALA A 695 18.16 -5.47 37.20
CA ALA A 695 19.52 -5.99 37.04
C ALA A 695 20.49 -5.34 38.04
N ARG A 696 20.60 -4.01 38.06
CA ARG A 696 21.52 -3.27 38.95
C ARG A 696 20.84 -2.05 39.54
N SER A 697 21.01 -1.80 40.84
CA SER A 697 20.57 -0.56 41.48
C SER A 697 21.50 0.60 41.13
N LEU A 698 20.94 1.77 40.93
CA LEU A 698 21.64 3.02 40.68
C LEU A 698 21.76 3.82 42.00
N PRO A 699 22.88 4.50 42.24
CA PRO A 699 22.97 5.48 43.32
C PRO A 699 21.97 6.62 43.10
N VAL A 700 21.24 6.98 44.15
CA VAL A 700 20.31 8.11 44.16
C VAL A 700 20.64 8.99 45.37
N SER A 701 20.79 10.30 45.15
CA SER A 701 20.83 11.27 46.25
C SER A 701 19.47 11.93 46.38
N VAL A 702 18.96 12.03 47.60
CA VAL A 702 17.70 12.71 47.91
C VAL A 702 18.01 13.84 48.87
N GLU A 703 17.81 15.08 48.42
CA GLU A 703 18.05 16.29 49.20
C GLU A 703 16.86 17.23 49.02
N GLU A 704 16.31 17.75 50.13
CA GLU A 704 15.22 18.74 50.10
C GLU A 704 14.00 18.33 49.25
N GLY A 705 13.64 17.04 49.27
CA GLY A 705 12.51 16.52 48.48
C GLY A 705 12.82 16.37 46.99
N VAL A 706 14.09 16.35 46.60
CA VAL A 706 14.51 16.20 45.20
C VAL A 706 15.46 15.01 45.08
N ALA A 707 15.07 14.03 44.27
CA ALA A 707 15.90 12.88 43.94
C ALA A 707 16.78 13.17 42.71
N ARG A 708 18.07 12.85 42.77
CA ARG A 708 19.04 12.99 41.67
C ARG A 708 19.76 11.68 41.40
N PHE A 709 19.89 11.30 40.13
CA PHE A 709 20.58 10.09 39.71
C PHE A 709 21.11 10.18 38.28
N HIS A 710 22.15 9.41 37.99
CA HIS A 710 22.79 9.31 36.68
C HIS A 710 22.39 8.03 35.95
N ILE A 711 22.02 8.14 34.68
CA ILE A 711 21.91 7.00 33.75
C ILE A 711 23.05 7.04 32.75
N GLY A 712 23.46 5.89 32.21
CA GLY A 712 24.64 5.80 31.35
C GLY A 712 24.97 4.40 30.82
N PRO A 713 25.95 4.30 29.90
CA PRO A 713 26.35 3.07 29.22
C PRO A 713 26.87 1.96 30.15
N GLU A 714 27.39 2.31 31.33
CA GLU A 714 27.88 1.37 32.35
C GLU A 714 26.78 0.46 32.92
N PHE A 715 25.51 0.84 32.77
CA PHE A 715 24.36 0.04 33.19
C PHE A 715 23.87 -0.95 32.13
N ARG A 716 24.40 -0.85 30.90
CA ARG A 716 24.13 -1.77 29.77
C ARG A 716 22.64 -2.04 29.54
N THR A 717 21.81 -1.01 29.63
CA THR A 717 20.36 -1.09 29.44
C THR A 717 19.83 0.08 28.61
N LEU A 718 18.59 -0.05 28.12
CA LEU A 718 17.79 1.04 27.54
C LEU A 718 16.64 1.47 28.46
N TRP A 719 16.39 0.70 29.53
CA TRP A 719 15.25 0.88 30.41
C TRP A 719 15.67 0.92 31.87
N TYR A 720 15.08 1.84 32.61
CA TYR A 720 15.27 1.98 34.05
C TYR A 720 13.91 2.02 34.73
N GLU A 721 13.76 1.28 35.82
CA GLU A 721 12.63 1.42 36.72
C GLU A 721 12.99 2.42 37.82
N ILE A 722 12.11 3.39 38.03
CA ILE A 722 12.19 4.36 39.13
C ILE A 722 11.04 4.05 40.07
N VAL A 723 11.35 3.89 41.35
CA VAL A 723 10.37 3.61 42.41
C VAL A 723 10.43 4.76 43.41
N THR A 724 9.37 5.54 43.47
CA THR A 724 9.20 6.61 44.45
C THR A 724 8.40 6.07 45.63
N GLN A 725 8.89 6.31 46.85
CA GLN A 725 8.42 5.68 48.09
C GLN A 725 7.48 6.57 48.90
#